data_AF-A0A9Q4A9M0-F1
#
_entry.id   AF-A0A9Q4A9M0-F1
#
_cell.length_a   1.000
_cell.length_b   1.000
_cell.length_c   1.000
_cell.angle_alpha   90.00
_cell.angle_beta   90.00
_cell.angle_gamma   90.00
#
_symmetry.space_group_name_H-M   'P 1'
#
loop_
_entity.id
_entity.type
_entity.pdbx_description
1 polymer ?
#
loop_
_entity_poly.entity_id
_entity_poly.type
_entity_poly.pdbx_seq_one_letter_code
_entity_poly.pdbx_strand_id
1 'polypeptide(L)'
;MTASRLSAGPSCETGKLIAQIVGKDHPDQQQLLLVSAKGDQVYPSQPEKLDHTLYSSVLEVWDHIDGAHLHLQIATIEGEPIRLPLLSNPQVTPRQADAQFNQIVPVLPFVPLPGSKTVYDLGTPVLARAGYVYVFYQERLWRELEIQVSETGSTYHDIDVARYRQQDGFLAGERKATGAALEDIWLPAICNNRRVQDLQLCFSEIQLSAPRLERLENDAALRAQRCKSPDLSCSKERFTDLYKGRPDGAAMLKAFSEFDAQDYTAQAVLAQVKATRLNLEQGAFPVSLAAPQRARQPGYERLLDHPARYLCDLSGQFPVESFREAKAFLAQAARGTTVQGIKHLEPTAMADALLASLPVETDGETNDTYTLWEAQTNSVDVLSNARQRQVCGVLLDDACFRLRHLRQRVDTCQQLFGLCARQAIRQPHHASALLVQQLVVPRSIRGQENPLHATMAKLHEPGRQAINQCTATIERAMVWRHMIGAQDALVDSLKQAGTVQMLADHLSLNGFEYVAALYELSRTLASVALVPSNLDPLAPGGDIVDAVTGVGLWDQAVSPGQKFLNGIASDEASPLHTMLWPECDLQIACAPYVTPVKGDKNLGDGRFRATELAGFENRPTPDPVAQVTLDAATLANLLEGDSLQSFFLINNGKATTAALVGIFENLQSAADGAAHAVDKASQALASAKGNVQSANTKARSATDRLAHMQERLGANAHQININRQGRGVQQLRSMMPEHFGAAFLIPRNQVTPQHYVFGLEDL
;
A
#
# COMPACT_ATOMS: atom_id res chain seq x y z
N MET A 1 -46.96 7.66 -55.37
CA MET A 1 -45.59 7.15 -55.54
C MET A 1 -44.70 7.88 -54.55
N THR A 2 -44.50 7.28 -53.39
CA THR A 2 -43.60 7.75 -52.33
C THR A 2 -42.26 7.05 -52.51
N ALA A 3 -41.23 7.82 -52.86
CA ALA A 3 -39.86 7.32 -52.96
C ALA A 3 -39.39 6.89 -51.56
N SER A 4 -39.16 5.59 -51.41
CA SER A 4 -38.54 4.99 -50.24
C SER A 4 -37.13 5.54 -50.05
N ARG A 5 -36.87 6.17 -48.88
CA ARG A 5 -35.51 6.47 -48.42
C ARG A 5 -34.78 5.14 -48.19
N LEU A 6 -33.81 4.84 -49.05
CA LEU A 6 -32.85 3.76 -48.87
C LEU A 6 -31.83 4.16 -47.79
N SER A 7 -31.68 3.29 -46.79
CA SER A 7 -30.65 3.16 -45.74
C SER A 7 -29.90 4.42 -45.26
N ALA A 8 -30.11 4.78 -43.99
CA ALA A 8 -29.26 5.69 -43.21
C ALA A 8 -28.00 4.97 -42.63
N GLY A 9 -27.36 4.11 -43.42
CA GLY A 9 -26.08 3.47 -43.08
C GLY A 9 -24.92 4.19 -43.77
N PRO A 10 -23.67 4.09 -43.26
CA PRO A 10 -22.52 4.69 -43.93
C PRO A 10 -22.38 4.13 -45.35
N SER A 11 -22.09 5.01 -46.32
CA SER A 11 -21.72 4.61 -47.68
C SER A 11 -20.55 3.64 -47.62
N CYS A 12 -20.64 2.49 -48.31
CA CYS A 12 -19.54 1.53 -48.38
C CYS A 12 -18.34 2.15 -49.12
N GLU A 13 -17.35 2.64 -48.38
CA GLU A 13 -16.05 3.02 -48.92
C GLU A 13 -15.20 1.75 -49.06
N THR A 14 -14.97 1.30 -50.30
CA THR A 14 -14.19 0.08 -50.59
C THR A 14 -12.70 0.38 -50.57
N GLY A 15 -11.88 -0.52 -50.00
CA GLY A 15 -10.41 -0.43 -50.08
C GLY A 15 -9.76 0.57 -49.14
N LYS A 16 -10.42 0.95 -48.05
CA LYS A 16 -9.87 1.86 -47.04
C LYS A 16 -9.31 1.13 -45.82
N LEU A 17 -8.29 1.71 -45.21
CA LEU A 17 -7.87 1.44 -43.84
C LEU A 17 -8.34 2.59 -42.96
N ILE A 18 -9.10 2.27 -41.91
CA ILE A 18 -9.67 3.27 -40.99
C ILE A 18 -9.19 2.94 -39.59
N ALA A 19 -8.60 3.93 -38.91
CA ALA A 19 -8.27 3.86 -37.50
C ALA A 19 -9.02 4.94 -36.71
N GLN A 20 -9.70 4.55 -35.64
CA GLN A 20 -10.39 5.45 -34.73
C GLN A 20 -9.49 5.80 -33.55
N ILE A 21 -9.37 7.09 -33.25
CA ILE A 21 -8.75 7.60 -32.03
C ILE A 21 -9.88 8.15 -31.15
N VAL A 22 -10.05 7.59 -29.95
CA VAL A 22 -11.14 7.97 -29.03
C VAL A 22 -10.87 9.33 -28.39
N GLY A 23 -11.88 10.19 -28.35
CA GLY A 23 -11.79 11.56 -27.85
C GLY A 23 -11.71 12.59 -28.98
N LYS A 24 -11.28 13.80 -28.65
CA LYS A 24 -11.11 14.89 -29.62
C LYS A 24 -10.01 15.85 -29.20
N ASP A 25 -9.63 16.72 -30.15
CA ASP A 25 -8.64 17.79 -29.96
C ASP A 25 -7.33 17.26 -29.37
N HIS A 26 -6.86 16.13 -29.93
CA HIS A 26 -5.64 15.48 -29.46
C HIS A 26 -4.39 16.32 -29.76
N PRO A 27 -3.43 16.40 -28.82
CA PRO A 27 -2.16 17.08 -29.05
C PRO A 27 -1.29 16.39 -30.12
N ASP A 28 -0.48 17.17 -30.84
CA ASP A 28 0.32 16.68 -31.99
C ASP A 28 1.57 15.85 -31.60
N GLN A 29 1.85 15.67 -30.30
CA GLN A 29 3.01 14.92 -29.80
C GLN A 29 2.91 13.42 -30.05
N GLN A 30 1.71 12.90 -30.32
CA GLN A 30 1.45 11.50 -30.68
C GLN A 30 0.67 11.44 -32.00
N GLN A 31 1.10 10.58 -32.92
CA GLN A 31 0.47 10.45 -34.24
C GLN A 31 0.47 9.00 -34.73
N LEU A 32 -0.58 8.61 -35.45
CA LEU A 32 -0.61 7.36 -36.20
C LEU A 32 0.02 7.54 -37.57
N LEU A 33 0.98 6.69 -37.90
CA LEU A 33 1.66 6.68 -39.19
C LEU A 33 1.47 5.35 -39.90
N LEU A 34 1.03 5.42 -41.14
CA LEU A 34 1.10 4.29 -42.06
C LEU A 34 2.42 4.39 -42.84
N VAL A 35 3.30 3.41 -42.68
CA VAL A 35 4.64 3.39 -43.29
C VAL A 35 4.82 2.20 -44.22
N SER A 36 5.72 2.31 -45.19
CA SER A 36 6.11 1.21 -46.07
C SER A 36 6.74 0.04 -45.30
N ALA A 37 6.81 -1.13 -45.92
CA ALA A 37 7.48 -2.32 -45.36
C ALA A 37 8.94 -2.07 -44.91
N LYS A 38 9.64 -1.14 -45.57
CA LYS A 38 11.02 -0.78 -45.26
C LYS A 38 11.14 0.40 -44.29
N GLY A 39 10.03 1.05 -43.95
CA GLY A 39 9.98 2.25 -43.10
C GLY A 39 10.51 3.54 -43.76
N ASP A 40 10.77 3.52 -45.06
CA ASP A 40 11.35 4.62 -45.84
C ASP A 40 10.33 5.62 -46.39
N GLN A 41 9.04 5.25 -46.44
CA GLN A 41 7.96 6.10 -46.92
C GLN A 41 6.82 6.14 -45.90
N VAL A 42 6.25 7.34 -45.68
CA VAL A 42 5.07 7.59 -44.85
C VAL A 42 3.89 7.98 -45.75
N TYR A 43 2.72 7.38 -45.54
CA TYR A 43 1.51 7.65 -46.30
C TYR A 43 0.59 8.60 -45.53
N PRO A 44 0.11 9.69 -46.15
CA PRO A 44 -0.75 10.66 -45.48
C PRO A 44 -2.15 10.10 -45.23
N SER A 45 -2.72 10.40 -44.07
CA SER A 45 -4.11 10.12 -43.74
C SER A 45 -5.03 11.28 -44.15
N GLN A 46 -6.33 11.00 -44.19
CA GLN A 46 -7.41 11.98 -44.26
C GLN A 46 -8.17 11.95 -42.93
N PRO A 47 -7.92 12.91 -42.01
CA PRO A 47 -8.58 12.91 -40.71
C PRO A 47 -10.03 13.38 -40.80
N GLU A 48 -10.95 12.68 -40.15
CA GLU A 48 -12.35 13.03 -40.02
C GLU A 48 -12.76 13.14 -38.55
N LYS A 49 -13.35 14.27 -38.15
CA LYS A 49 -13.81 14.47 -36.76
C LYS A 49 -15.26 13.99 -36.59
N LEU A 50 -15.50 13.18 -35.57
CA LEU A 50 -16.82 12.71 -35.16
C LEU A 50 -17.15 13.26 -33.76
N ASP A 51 -17.88 14.37 -33.71
CA ASP A 51 -18.24 15.03 -32.46
C ASP A 51 -19.58 14.55 -31.90
N HIS A 52 -19.56 14.06 -30.65
CA HIS A 52 -20.79 13.76 -29.90
C HIS A 52 -20.68 14.23 -28.44
N THR A 53 -21.84 14.42 -27.79
CA THR A 53 -21.92 14.95 -26.43
C THR A 53 -21.18 14.13 -25.38
N LEU A 54 -21.17 12.80 -25.50
CA LEU A 54 -20.60 11.89 -24.50
C LEU A 54 -19.41 11.07 -25.01
N TYR A 55 -19.18 11.02 -26.32
CA TYR A 55 -18.19 10.14 -26.94
C TYR A 55 -17.83 10.66 -28.34
N SER A 56 -16.78 11.46 -28.45
CA SER A 56 -16.24 11.90 -29.75
C SER A 56 -15.08 10.99 -30.17
N SER A 57 -14.72 11.02 -31.45
CA SER A 57 -13.53 10.35 -31.97
C SER A 57 -12.99 11.07 -33.21
N VAL A 58 -11.72 10.85 -33.53
CA VAL A 58 -11.11 11.22 -34.81
C VAL A 58 -10.86 9.94 -35.60
N LEU A 59 -11.22 9.93 -36.88
CA LEU A 59 -10.89 8.83 -37.78
C LEU A 59 -9.72 9.23 -38.66
N GLU A 60 -8.66 8.42 -38.64
CA GLU A 60 -7.59 8.49 -39.62
C GLU A 60 -7.89 7.52 -40.76
N VAL A 61 -8.07 8.04 -41.97
CA VAL A 61 -8.47 7.27 -43.15
C VAL A 61 -7.34 7.24 -44.18
N TRP A 62 -6.92 6.05 -44.57
CA TRP A 62 -5.97 5.83 -45.67
C TRP A 62 -6.59 4.99 -46.78
N ASP A 63 -6.07 5.14 -48.00
CA ASP A 63 -6.17 4.06 -48.98
C ASP A 63 -5.39 2.85 -48.47
N HIS A 64 -5.94 1.64 -48.64
CA HIS A 64 -5.26 0.41 -48.24
C HIS A 64 -4.01 0.18 -49.10
N ILE A 65 -2.90 -0.15 -48.44
CA ILE A 65 -1.61 -0.40 -49.07
C ILE A 65 -1.07 -1.74 -48.56
N ASP A 66 -0.95 -2.72 -49.45
CA ASP A 66 -0.43 -4.04 -49.12
C ASP A 66 1.01 -3.97 -48.59
N GLY A 67 1.27 -4.65 -47.47
CA GLY A 67 2.59 -4.71 -46.84
C GLY A 67 3.01 -3.45 -46.08
N ALA A 68 2.13 -2.46 -45.93
CA ALA A 68 2.38 -1.33 -45.04
C ALA A 68 2.36 -1.76 -43.56
N HIS A 69 2.88 -0.91 -42.67
CA HIS A 69 2.84 -1.08 -41.22
C HIS A 69 2.22 0.15 -40.58
N LEU A 70 1.38 -0.05 -39.56
CA LEU A 70 0.83 1.02 -38.73
C LEU A 70 1.72 1.18 -37.49
N HIS A 71 2.20 2.39 -37.27
CA HIS A 71 3.07 2.76 -36.15
C HIS A 71 2.43 3.90 -35.34
N LEU A 72 2.70 3.92 -34.03
CA LEU A 72 2.53 5.08 -33.19
C LEU A 72 3.86 5.83 -33.15
N GLN A 73 3.87 7.09 -33.58
CA GLN A 73 5.02 7.97 -33.44
C GLN A 73 4.83 8.89 -32.25
N ILE A 74 5.90 9.02 -31.45
CA ILE A 74 5.98 9.90 -30.29
C ILE A 74 7.09 10.91 -30.54
N ALA A 75 6.76 12.19 -30.46
CA ALA A 75 7.75 13.26 -30.55
C ALA A 75 8.78 13.14 -29.41
N THR A 76 10.02 13.52 -29.67
CA THR A 76 11.12 13.54 -28.70
C THR A 76 11.60 14.95 -28.44
N ILE A 77 12.15 15.19 -27.25
CA ILE A 77 12.77 16.48 -26.89
C ILE A 77 14.10 16.61 -27.65
N GLU A 78 14.84 15.50 -27.79
CA GLU A 78 16.12 15.43 -28.48
C GLU A 78 16.22 14.13 -29.32
N GLY A 79 16.77 14.24 -30.53
CA GLY A 79 16.98 13.12 -31.45
C GLY A 79 15.75 12.71 -32.26
N GLU A 80 15.82 11.55 -32.91
CA GLU A 80 14.74 11.02 -33.75
C GLU A 80 13.50 10.63 -32.93
N PRO A 81 12.27 10.81 -33.47
CA PRO A 81 11.03 10.39 -32.82
C PRO A 81 11.02 8.90 -32.47
N ILE A 82 10.39 8.55 -31.35
CA ILE A 82 10.20 7.15 -30.96
C ILE A 82 9.09 6.56 -31.83
N ARG A 83 9.38 5.47 -32.55
CA ARG A 83 8.41 4.76 -33.40
C ARG A 83 8.07 3.40 -32.81
N LEU A 84 6.83 3.26 -32.37
CA LEU A 84 6.30 2.05 -31.76
C LEU A 84 5.45 1.28 -32.78
N PRO A 85 5.79 0.01 -33.11
CA PRO A 85 4.97 -0.78 -34.01
C PRO A 85 3.62 -1.12 -33.35
N LEU A 86 2.52 -0.96 -34.09
CA LEU A 86 1.17 -1.33 -33.66
C LEU A 86 0.65 -2.55 -34.41
N LEU A 87 0.64 -2.47 -35.75
CA LEU A 87 0.05 -3.49 -36.60
C LEU A 87 0.88 -3.70 -37.85
N SER A 88 1.29 -4.95 -38.07
CA SER A 88 1.94 -5.36 -39.32
C SER A 88 0.89 -5.81 -40.33
N ASN A 89 0.99 -5.31 -41.56
CA ASN A 89 0.06 -5.62 -42.66
C ASN A 89 -1.42 -5.35 -42.28
N PRO A 90 -1.79 -4.08 -42.06
CA PRO A 90 -3.16 -3.70 -41.73
C PRO A 90 -4.10 -4.16 -42.86
N GLN A 91 -5.32 -4.60 -42.51
CA GLN A 91 -6.28 -5.11 -43.49
C GLN A 91 -7.25 -4.01 -43.92
N VAL A 92 -7.91 -4.20 -45.07
CA VAL A 92 -9.05 -3.36 -45.46
C VAL A 92 -10.13 -3.46 -44.38
N THR A 93 -10.58 -2.31 -43.88
CA THR A 93 -11.60 -2.25 -42.82
C THR A 93 -12.81 -1.45 -43.29
N PRO A 94 -14.02 -2.04 -43.36
CA PRO A 94 -15.22 -1.28 -43.65
C PRO A 94 -15.56 -0.33 -42.51
N ARG A 95 -16.08 0.85 -42.85
CA ARG A 95 -16.53 1.86 -41.89
C ARG A 95 -17.66 1.30 -41.01
N GLN A 96 -17.52 1.47 -39.71
CA GLN A 96 -18.50 1.05 -38.69
C GLN A 96 -19.30 2.24 -38.16
N ALA A 97 -20.48 1.95 -37.59
CA ALA A 97 -21.38 2.98 -37.05
C ALA A 97 -21.03 3.43 -35.61
N ASP A 98 -20.42 2.57 -34.79
CA ASP A 98 -20.07 2.86 -33.39
C ASP A 98 -18.54 2.80 -33.16
N ALA A 99 -17.97 1.58 -33.10
CA ALA A 99 -16.53 1.37 -32.94
C ALA A 99 -15.89 0.84 -34.24
N GLN A 100 -14.80 1.46 -34.70
CA GLN A 100 -14.07 1.01 -35.89
C GLN A 100 -13.25 -0.25 -35.61
N PHE A 101 -12.89 -0.98 -36.67
CA PHE A 101 -12.11 -2.22 -36.56
C PHE A 101 -10.64 -2.03 -36.19
N ASN A 102 -10.13 -0.80 -36.28
CA ASN A 102 -8.90 -0.39 -35.61
C ASN A 102 -9.23 0.76 -34.66
N GLN A 103 -8.87 0.63 -33.40
CA GLN A 103 -9.18 1.61 -32.37
C GLN A 103 -7.98 1.83 -31.45
N ILE A 104 -7.62 3.10 -31.28
CA ILE A 104 -6.65 3.62 -30.32
C ILE A 104 -7.40 4.40 -29.26
N VAL A 105 -7.05 4.16 -28.00
CA VAL A 105 -7.67 4.81 -26.86
C VAL A 105 -6.59 5.60 -26.11
N PRO A 106 -6.65 6.93 -26.17
CA PRO A 106 -5.93 7.81 -25.26
C PRO A 106 -6.40 7.59 -23.83
N VAL A 107 -5.47 7.30 -22.92
CA VAL A 107 -5.76 7.05 -21.51
C VAL A 107 -4.90 7.87 -20.56
N LEU A 108 -5.46 8.18 -19.40
CA LEU A 108 -4.72 8.64 -18.23
C LEU A 108 -4.59 7.49 -17.22
N PRO A 109 -3.40 7.27 -16.62
CA PRO A 109 -3.24 6.34 -15.52
C PRO A 109 -3.85 6.93 -14.24
N PHE A 110 -4.88 6.26 -13.74
CA PHE A 110 -5.47 6.49 -12.42
C PHE A 110 -5.03 5.42 -11.44
N VAL A 111 -5.06 5.73 -10.15
CA VAL A 111 -4.86 4.80 -9.04
C VAL A 111 -5.95 5.02 -7.99
N PRO A 112 -6.31 4.01 -7.19
CA PRO A 112 -7.25 4.21 -6.10
C PRO A 112 -6.59 4.92 -4.91
N LEU A 113 -7.31 5.87 -4.29
CA LEU A 113 -6.86 6.57 -3.08
C LEU A 113 -7.82 6.31 -1.91
N PRO A 114 -7.71 5.17 -1.22
CA PRO A 114 -8.53 4.83 -0.06
C PRO A 114 -8.03 5.51 1.23
N GLY A 115 -8.95 5.67 2.18
CA GLY A 115 -8.64 6.04 3.56
C GLY A 115 -8.08 4.89 4.40
N SER A 116 -7.69 5.19 5.64
CA SER A 116 -7.04 4.26 6.56
C SER A 116 -8.00 3.48 7.48
N LYS A 117 -9.21 4.01 7.68
CA LYS A 117 -10.14 3.56 8.72
C LYS A 117 -10.70 2.15 8.48
N THR A 118 -10.88 1.75 7.23
CA THR A 118 -11.56 0.49 6.90
C THR A 118 -11.10 -0.12 5.57
N VAL A 119 -11.15 -1.44 5.49
CA VAL A 119 -10.92 -2.24 4.27
C VAL A 119 -12.04 -2.08 3.23
N TYR A 120 -13.18 -1.52 3.63
CA TYR A 120 -14.33 -1.35 2.76
C TYR A 120 -14.26 -0.09 1.88
N ASP A 121 -13.32 0.80 2.17
CA ASP A 121 -12.97 1.91 1.30
C ASP A 121 -12.08 1.39 0.16
N LEU A 122 -12.62 1.35 -1.05
CA LEU A 122 -11.89 0.91 -2.25
C LEU A 122 -11.13 2.06 -2.94
N GLY A 123 -11.21 3.27 -2.39
CA GLY A 123 -10.62 4.49 -2.92
C GLY A 123 -11.36 5.05 -4.12
N THR A 124 -11.47 6.38 -4.19
CA THR A 124 -11.90 7.05 -5.42
C THR A 124 -10.74 7.04 -6.44
N PRO A 125 -11.00 6.99 -7.76
CA PRO A 125 -9.95 7.11 -8.76
C PRO A 125 -9.33 8.50 -8.74
N VAL A 126 -8.00 8.55 -8.61
CA VAL A 126 -7.19 9.78 -8.69
C VAL A 126 -6.05 9.58 -9.69
N LEU A 127 -5.47 10.65 -10.25
CA LEU A 127 -4.32 10.49 -11.15
C LEU A 127 -3.14 9.81 -10.45
N ALA A 128 -2.40 8.96 -11.16
CA ALA A 128 -1.15 8.41 -10.67
C ALA A 128 -0.18 9.54 -10.29
N ARG A 129 0.62 9.32 -9.24
CA ARG A 129 1.65 10.27 -8.81
C ARG A 129 2.93 10.08 -9.63
N ALA A 130 3.95 10.91 -9.36
CA ALA A 130 5.26 10.79 -9.98
C ALA A 130 5.82 9.36 -9.80
N GLY A 131 6.45 8.84 -10.86
CA GLY A 131 6.88 7.45 -10.96
C GLY A 131 6.92 7.03 -12.43
N TYR A 132 6.60 5.76 -12.70
CA TYR A 132 6.69 5.15 -14.03
C TYR A 132 5.46 4.32 -14.36
N VAL A 133 5.06 4.34 -15.63
CA VAL A 133 4.07 3.43 -16.22
C VAL A 133 4.76 2.51 -17.20
N TYR A 134 4.54 1.21 -17.03
CA TYR A 134 5.01 0.18 -17.92
C TYR A 134 3.84 -0.36 -18.72
N VAL A 135 4.02 -0.45 -20.04
CA VAL A 135 3.06 -1.06 -20.96
C VAL A 135 3.74 -2.24 -21.63
N PHE A 136 3.25 -3.43 -21.33
CA PHE A 136 3.62 -4.66 -22.02
C PHE A 136 2.60 -4.92 -23.12
N TYR A 137 3.10 -5.22 -24.32
CA TYR A 137 2.31 -5.56 -25.50
C TYR A 137 3.03 -6.68 -26.25
N GLN A 138 2.30 -7.72 -26.66
CA GLN A 138 2.88 -8.92 -27.27
C GLN A 138 3.99 -9.55 -26.40
N GLU A 139 3.71 -9.65 -25.10
CA GLU A 139 4.60 -10.23 -24.08
C GLU A 139 5.92 -9.49 -23.83
N ARG A 140 6.15 -8.35 -24.50
CA ARG A 140 7.35 -7.52 -24.37
C ARG A 140 7.02 -6.15 -23.81
N LEU A 141 7.99 -5.55 -23.11
CA LEU A 141 7.93 -4.14 -22.74
C LEU A 141 7.90 -3.31 -24.02
N TRP A 142 6.76 -2.63 -24.21
CA TRP A 142 6.45 -1.82 -25.38
C TRP A 142 6.65 -0.33 -25.10
N ARG A 143 6.21 0.13 -23.93
CA ARG A 143 6.46 1.51 -23.46
C ARG A 143 6.88 1.50 -22.00
N GLU A 144 7.86 2.34 -21.70
CA GLU A 144 8.20 2.76 -20.34
C GLU A 144 8.08 4.29 -20.31
N LEU A 145 7.22 4.82 -19.46
CA LEU A 145 6.95 6.25 -19.38
C LEU A 145 7.25 6.76 -17.98
N GLU A 146 8.01 7.85 -17.88
CA GLU A 146 8.14 8.61 -16.64
C GLU A 146 6.93 9.55 -16.48
N ILE A 147 6.31 9.52 -15.29
CA ILE A 147 5.28 10.46 -14.89
C ILE A 147 5.95 11.61 -14.15
N GLN A 148 5.83 12.80 -14.70
CA GLN A 148 6.23 14.04 -14.05
C GLN A 148 4.97 14.77 -13.58
N VAL A 149 4.96 15.23 -12.31
CA VAL A 149 3.82 15.92 -11.71
C VAL A 149 4.19 17.37 -11.45
N SER A 150 3.34 18.28 -11.91
CA SER A 150 3.46 19.73 -11.69
C SER A 150 2.15 20.31 -11.16
N GLU A 151 2.13 21.60 -10.83
CA GLU A 151 0.91 22.30 -10.40
C GLU A 151 -0.20 22.30 -11.46
N THR A 152 0.15 22.24 -12.75
CA THR A 152 -0.80 22.29 -13.87
C THR A 152 -1.31 20.91 -14.28
N GLY A 153 -0.75 19.83 -13.73
CA GLY A 153 -1.13 18.46 -14.04
C GLY A 153 0.06 17.51 -14.19
N SER A 154 -0.23 16.30 -14.64
CA SER A 154 0.76 15.25 -14.89
C SER A 154 1.10 15.17 -16.38
N THR A 155 2.38 15.01 -16.70
CA THR A 155 2.87 14.75 -18.05
C THR A 155 3.58 13.40 -18.11
N TYR A 156 3.50 12.75 -19.27
CA TYR A 156 4.06 11.42 -19.49
C TYR A 156 5.18 11.49 -20.51
N HIS A 157 6.35 10.95 -20.18
CA HIS A 157 7.55 11.06 -21.01
C HIS A 157 8.08 9.67 -21.34
N ASP A 158 8.00 9.27 -22.62
CA ASP A 158 8.50 7.96 -23.05
C ASP A 158 10.03 7.87 -22.98
N ILE A 159 10.49 6.70 -22.52
CA ILE A 159 11.86 6.22 -22.64
C ILE A 159 11.96 5.44 -23.94
N ASP A 160 12.99 5.68 -24.74
CA ASP A 160 13.27 4.88 -25.94
C ASP A 160 13.80 3.48 -25.52
N VAL A 161 12.88 2.60 -25.15
CA VAL A 161 13.14 1.24 -24.64
C VAL A 161 14.05 0.45 -25.59
N ALA A 162 13.95 0.68 -26.90
CA ALA A 162 14.76 -0.02 -27.90
C ALA A 162 16.26 0.29 -27.74
N ARG A 163 16.64 1.50 -27.33
CA ARG A 163 18.05 1.87 -27.06
C ARG A 163 18.64 1.15 -25.87
N TYR A 164 17.81 0.76 -24.91
CA TYR A 164 18.24 0.07 -23.69
C TYR A 164 18.14 -1.44 -23.77
N ARG A 165 17.58 -1.98 -24.86
CA ARG A 165 17.43 -3.43 -25.07
C ARG A 165 18.68 -4.02 -25.71
N GLN A 166 19.12 -5.18 -25.20
CA GLN A 166 20.19 -6.00 -25.76
C GLN A 166 19.67 -7.38 -26.18
N GLN A 167 20.53 -8.22 -26.79
CA GLN A 167 20.14 -9.58 -27.21
C GLN A 167 19.59 -10.40 -26.03
N ASP A 168 20.21 -10.29 -24.85
CA ASP A 168 19.91 -11.12 -23.68
C ASP A 168 19.28 -10.33 -22.51
N GLY A 169 18.69 -9.15 -22.76
CA GLY A 169 18.04 -8.39 -21.68
C GLY A 169 18.06 -6.88 -21.83
N PHE A 170 18.28 -6.16 -20.73
CA PHE A 170 18.34 -4.70 -20.70
C PHE A 170 19.68 -4.18 -20.17
N LEU A 171 20.09 -3.00 -20.66
CA LEU A 171 21.22 -2.26 -20.09
C LEU A 171 20.98 -1.96 -18.61
N ALA A 172 21.99 -2.22 -17.79
CA ALA A 172 21.98 -1.86 -16.38
C ALA A 172 22.09 -0.34 -16.20
N GLY A 173 21.47 0.17 -15.14
CA GLY A 173 21.49 1.59 -14.77
C GLY A 173 20.21 2.33 -15.16
N GLU A 174 20.27 3.66 -15.01
CA GLU A 174 19.18 4.58 -15.28
C GLU A 174 18.84 4.61 -16.77
N ARG A 175 17.55 4.57 -17.08
CA ARG A 175 17.03 4.79 -18.44
C ARG A 175 16.35 6.15 -18.50
N LYS A 176 16.94 7.07 -19.26
CA LYS A 176 16.48 8.46 -19.36
C LYS A 176 15.30 8.61 -20.32
N ALA A 177 14.32 9.40 -19.92
CA ALA A 177 13.19 9.77 -20.77
C ALA A 177 13.64 10.77 -21.85
N THR A 178 13.23 10.50 -23.10
CA THR A 178 13.56 11.34 -24.26
C THR A 178 12.32 11.81 -25.02
N GLY A 179 11.16 11.21 -24.73
CA GLY A 179 9.87 11.61 -25.27
C GLY A 179 9.45 13.01 -24.81
N ALA A 180 8.78 13.73 -25.71
CA ALA A 180 8.13 14.99 -25.38
C ALA A 180 7.04 14.78 -24.32
N ALA A 181 6.71 15.85 -23.59
CA ALA A 181 5.64 15.82 -22.59
C ALA A 181 4.30 15.47 -23.24
N LEU A 182 3.73 14.31 -22.89
CA LEU A 182 2.42 13.88 -23.34
C LEU A 182 1.34 14.23 -22.30
N GLU A 183 0.16 14.60 -22.78
CA GLU A 183 -1.01 14.82 -21.92
C GLU A 183 -1.80 13.53 -21.64
N ASP A 184 -1.62 12.49 -22.46
CA ASP A 184 -2.28 11.17 -22.35
C ASP A 184 -1.46 10.09 -23.07
N ILE A 185 -1.78 8.82 -22.80
CA ILE A 185 -1.03 7.66 -23.31
C ILE A 185 -1.90 6.94 -24.35
N TRP A 186 -1.48 6.92 -25.62
CA TRP A 186 -2.23 6.21 -26.67
C TRP A 186 -1.96 4.70 -26.63
N LEU A 187 -3.02 3.92 -26.49
CA LEU A 187 -2.97 2.47 -26.40
C LEU A 187 -3.88 1.79 -27.44
N PRO A 188 -3.47 0.66 -28.04
CA PRO A 188 -4.31 -0.06 -28.97
C PRO A 188 -5.39 -0.87 -28.25
N ALA A 189 -6.64 -0.72 -28.67
CA ALA A 189 -7.79 -1.44 -28.11
C ALA A 189 -8.31 -2.53 -29.06
N ILE A 190 -8.37 -2.21 -30.36
CA ILE A 190 -8.85 -3.12 -31.41
C ILE A 190 -7.91 -3.00 -32.60
N CYS A 191 -7.47 -4.12 -33.15
CA CYS A 191 -6.67 -4.18 -34.38
C CYS A 191 -7.25 -5.24 -35.33
N ASN A 192 -7.53 -4.88 -36.58
CA ASN A 192 -8.15 -5.75 -37.58
C ASN A 192 -9.40 -6.50 -37.06
N ASN A 193 -10.29 -5.79 -36.36
CA ASN A 193 -11.52 -6.33 -35.74
C ASN A 193 -11.27 -7.38 -34.65
N ARG A 194 -10.06 -7.41 -34.07
CA ARG A 194 -9.73 -8.24 -32.92
C ARG A 194 -9.38 -7.34 -31.74
N ARG A 195 -9.98 -7.62 -30.58
CA ARG A 195 -9.60 -6.94 -29.34
C ARG A 195 -8.16 -7.29 -28.99
N VAL A 196 -7.42 -6.30 -28.54
CA VAL A 196 -6.09 -6.48 -27.96
C VAL A 196 -6.28 -7.06 -26.55
N GLN A 197 -5.82 -8.28 -26.33
CA GLN A 197 -6.00 -9.02 -25.06
C GLN A 197 -4.71 -9.14 -24.24
N ASP A 198 -3.58 -8.90 -24.87
CA ASP A 198 -2.22 -9.08 -24.36
C ASP A 198 -1.59 -7.76 -23.87
N LEU A 199 -2.36 -6.68 -23.81
CA LEU A 199 -1.92 -5.41 -23.24
C LEU A 199 -1.98 -5.50 -21.71
N GLN A 200 -0.85 -5.24 -21.06
CA GLN A 200 -0.74 -5.27 -19.61
C GLN A 200 -0.01 -4.04 -19.11
N LEU A 201 -0.57 -3.37 -18.09
CA LEU A 201 -0.08 -2.11 -17.56
C LEU A 201 0.22 -2.22 -16.08
N CYS A 202 1.28 -1.55 -15.64
CA CYS A 202 1.51 -1.34 -14.22
C CYS A 202 2.12 0.03 -13.94
N PHE A 203 1.78 0.58 -12.78
CA PHE A 203 2.43 1.75 -12.20
C PHE A 203 3.49 1.31 -11.19
N SER A 204 4.62 2.00 -11.15
CA SER A 204 5.69 1.83 -10.16
C SER A 204 6.19 3.20 -9.73
N GLU A 205 6.46 3.39 -8.44
CA GLU A 205 7.11 4.62 -7.96
C GLU A 205 8.57 4.73 -8.43
N ILE A 206 9.23 3.57 -8.57
CA ILE A 206 10.65 3.47 -8.93
C ILE A 206 10.79 2.97 -10.36
N GLN A 207 11.91 3.31 -11.00
CA GLN A 207 12.28 2.71 -12.26
C GLN A 207 12.65 1.24 -12.02
N LEU A 208 11.96 0.30 -12.69
CA LEU A 208 12.22 -1.13 -12.55
C LEU A 208 13.65 -1.47 -13.00
N SER A 209 14.34 -2.32 -12.24
CA SER A 209 15.70 -2.74 -12.59
C SER A 209 15.72 -3.62 -13.85
N ALA A 210 16.85 -3.66 -14.57
CA ALA A 210 17.00 -4.50 -15.76
C ALA A 210 16.64 -5.99 -15.50
N PRO A 211 17.13 -6.64 -14.42
CA PRO A 211 16.72 -8.01 -14.09
C PRO A 211 15.22 -8.16 -13.85
N ARG A 212 14.58 -7.14 -13.26
CA ARG A 212 13.13 -7.16 -13.01
C ARG A 212 12.34 -7.07 -14.31
N LEU A 213 12.75 -6.22 -15.25
CA LEU A 213 12.13 -6.14 -16.59
C LEU A 213 12.29 -7.46 -17.35
N GLU A 214 13.48 -8.06 -17.33
CA GLU A 214 13.74 -9.38 -17.94
C GLU A 214 12.84 -10.46 -17.33
N ARG A 215 12.72 -10.49 -16.01
CA ARG A 215 11.83 -11.44 -15.32
C ARG A 215 10.38 -11.27 -15.75
N LEU A 216 9.90 -10.03 -15.82
CA LEU A 216 8.53 -9.73 -16.21
C LEU A 216 8.26 -10.06 -17.69
N GLU A 217 9.21 -9.90 -18.61
CA GLU A 217 9.04 -10.36 -20.01
C GLU A 217 9.01 -11.89 -20.11
N ASN A 218 9.88 -12.58 -19.36
CA ASN A 218 10.06 -14.03 -19.45
C ASN A 218 9.01 -14.86 -18.67
N ASP A 219 8.26 -14.25 -17.75
CA ASP A 219 7.30 -14.95 -16.90
C ASP A 219 5.91 -14.31 -16.97
N ALA A 220 5.07 -14.87 -17.85
CA ALA A 220 3.72 -14.39 -18.07
C ALA A 220 2.83 -14.48 -16.81
N ALA A 221 3.05 -15.47 -15.95
CA ALA A 221 2.27 -15.65 -14.73
C ALA A 221 2.59 -14.57 -13.70
N LEU A 222 3.89 -14.27 -13.49
CA LEU A 222 4.30 -13.15 -12.64
C LEU A 222 3.85 -11.80 -13.20
N ARG A 223 3.97 -11.61 -14.51
CA ARG A 223 3.50 -10.39 -15.18
C ARG A 223 2.00 -10.18 -15.01
N ALA A 224 1.19 -11.23 -15.11
CA ALA A 224 -0.25 -11.18 -14.85
C ALA A 224 -0.61 -10.91 -13.38
N GLN A 225 0.25 -11.29 -12.42
CA GLN A 225 0.07 -10.92 -11.01
C GLN A 225 0.42 -9.45 -10.76
N ARG A 226 1.44 -8.92 -11.45
CA ARG A 226 1.95 -7.56 -11.27
C ARG A 226 1.16 -6.48 -12.03
N CYS A 227 0.68 -6.81 -13.22
CA CYS A 227 0.07 -5.87 -14.16
C CYS A 227 -1.45 -6.04 -14.22
N LYS A 228 -2.14 -4.97 -14.62
CA LYS A 228 -3.56 -4.96 -14.98
C LYS A 228 -3.72 -5.11 -16.48
N SER A 229 -4.80 -5.77 -16.89
CA SER A 229 -5.19 -5.90 -18.30
C SER A 229 -6.59 -5.29 -18.50
N PRO A 230 -6.71 -3.95 -18.44
CA PRO A 230 -8.00 -3.29 -18.62
C PRO A 230 -8.53 -3.53 -20.04
N ASP A 231 -9.81 -3.82 -20.17
CA ASP A 231 -10.49 -3.82 -21.47
C ASP A 231 -10.58 -2.38 -22.00
N LEU A 232 -9.77 -2.08 -23.01
CA LEU A 232 -9.73 -0.77 -23.65
C LEU A 232 -10.81 -0.59 -24.71
N SER A 233 -11.63 -1.60 -25.03
CA SER A 233 -12.65 -1.43 -26.07
C SER A 233 -13.70 -0.39 -25.66
N CYS A 234 -13.74 0.72 -26.41
CA CYS A 234 -14.60 1.85 -26.13
C CYS A 234 -15.65 2.00 -27.23
N SER A 235 -16.88 2.27 -26.83
CA SER A 235 -17.98 2.52 -27.75
C SER A 235 -19.05 3.37 -27.06
N LYS A 236 -19.85 4.08 -27.85
CA LYS A 236 -20.92 4.93 -27.31
C LYS A 236 -21.95 4.10 -26.56
N GLU A 237 -22.31 2.94 -27.11
CA GLU A 237 -23.25 1.99 -26.49
C GLU A 237 -22.70 1.49 -25.15
N ARG A 238 -21.46 0.98 -25.16
CA ARG A 238 -20.82 0.44 -23.95
C ARG A 238 -20.75 1.45 -22.82
N PHE A 239 -20.30 2.68 -23.09
CA PHE A 239 -20.19 3.71 -22.06
C PHE A 239 -21.55 4.14 -21.51
N THR A 240 -22.56 4.18 -22.38
CA THR A 240 -23.94 4.47 -21.96
C THR A 240 -24.45 3.40 -21.01
N ASP A 241 -24.28 2.12 -21.36
CA ASP A 241 -24.79 0.99 -20.58
C ASP A 241 -24.09 0.83 -19.22
N LEU A 242 -22.78 1.03 -19.20
CA LEU A 242 -21.98 0.85 -17.99
C LEU A 242 -22.14 2.00 -17.00
N TYR A 243 -22.24 3.25 -17.46
CA TYR A 243 -22.01 4.40 -16.60
C TYR A 243 -23.16 5.40 -16.51
N LYS A 244 -24.13 5.39 -17.42
CA LYS A 244 -25.26 6.33 -17.35
C LYS A 244 -26.08 6.10 -16.08
N GLY A 245 -26.18 7.13 -15.23
CA GLY A 245 -26.93 7.07 -13.97
C GLY A 245 -26.27 6.23 -12.86
N ARG A 246 -25.00 5.83 -13.04
CA ARG A 246 -24.22 5.20 -11.96
C ARG A 246 -23.55 6.27 -11.08
N PRO A 247 -23.21 5.92 -9.82
CA PRO A 247 -22.41 6.79 -8.95
C PRO A 247 -21.13 7.28 -9.64
N ASP A 248 -20.89 8.59 -9.61
CA ASP A 248 -19.64 9.20 -10.07
C ASP A 248 -18.59 9.25 -8.95
N GLY A 249 -17.43 9.83 -9.23
CA GLY A 249 -16.31 9.92 -8.30
C GLY A 249 -16.63 10.77 -7.05
N ALA A 250 -17.54 11.74 -7.16
CA ALA A 250 -17.99 12.52 -5.99
C ALA A 250 -18.89 11.66 -5.08
N ALA A 251 -19.79 10.88 -5.67
CA ALA A 251 -20.59 9.90 -4.93
C ALA A 251 -19.71 8.80 -4.30
N MET A 252 -18.66 8.34 -5.00
CA MET A 252 -17.66 7.41 -4.46
C MET A 252 -16.94 8.00 -3.26
N LEU A 253 -16.37 9.20 -3.41
CA LEU A 253 -15.65 9.90 -2.35
C LEU A 253 -16.51 10.04 -1.08
N LYS A 254 -17.76 10.48 -1.25
CA LYS A 254 -18.70 10.65 -0.14
C LYS A 254 -19.00 9.32 0.55
N ALA A 255 -19.40 8.30 -0.21
CA ALA A 255 -19.82 7.02 0.34
C ALA A 255 -18.69 6.28 1.07
N PHE A 256 -17.46 6.34 0.55
CA PHE A 256 -16.31 5.73 1.21
C PHE A 256 -15.90 6.50 2.47
N SER A 257 -15.87 7.83 2.41
CA SER A 257 -15.48 8.67 3.55
C SER A 257 -16.49 8.65 4.69
N GLU A 258 -17.78 8.50 4.40
CA GLU A 258 -18.86 8.48 5.40
C GLU A 258 -19.16 7.08 5.94
N PHE A 259 -18.44 6.04 5.51
CA PHE A 259 -18.76 4.68 5.89
C PHE A 259 -18.66 4.44 7.40
N ASP A 260 -19.76 3.94 7.96
CA ASP A 260 -19.85 3.40 9.31
C ASP A 260 -20.50 2.01 9.25
N ALA A 261 -19.80 1.01 9.78
CA ALA A 261 -20.28 -0.37 9.82
C ALA A 261 -21.57 -0.51 10.66
N GLN A 262 -21.89 0.44 11.54
CA GLN A 262 -23.11 0.43 12.35
C GLN A 262 -24.31 1.09 11.67
N ASP A 263 -24.14 1.74 10.50
CA ASP A 263 -25.22 2.40 9.76
C ASP A 263 -25.68 1.54 8.56
N TYR A 264 -26.81 0.84 8.72
CA TYR A 264 -27.40 -0.01 7.67
C TYR A 264 -27.77 0.75 6.38
N THR A 265 -28.13 2.03 6.47
CA THR A 265 -28.46 2.84 5.28
C THR A 265 -27.21 3.16 4.49
N ALA A 266 -26.12 3.50 5.17
CA ALA A 266 -24.82 3.70 4.55
C ALA A 266 -24.29 2.42 3.88
N GLN A 267 -24.55 1.25 4.45
CA GLN A 267 -24.16 -0.03 3.85
C GLN A 267 -24.82 -0.30 2.49
N ALA A 268 -26.11 0.01 2.33
CA ALA A 268 -26.83 -0.20 1.06
C ALA A 268 -26.30 0.70 -0.06
N VAL A 269 -26.04 1.98 0.23
CA VAL A 269 -25.42 2.92 -0.72
C VAL A 269 -24.01 2.44 -1.12
N LEU A 270 -23.23 1.98 -0.14
CA LEU A 270 -21.88 1.50 -0.38
C LEU A 270 -21.84 0.31 -1.35
N ALA A 271 -22.82 -0.60 -1.34
CA ALA A 271 -22.85 -1.75 -2.23
C ALA A 271 -22.90 -1.33 -3.72
N GLN A 272 -23.75 -0.35 -4.06
CA GLN A 272 -23.86 0.17 -5.43
C GLN A 272 -22.59 0.94 -5.85
N VAL A 273 -22.02 1.72 -4.94
CA VAL A 273 -20.77 2.44 -5.16
C VAL A 273 -19.62 1.48 -5.40
N LYS A 274 -19.48 0.44 -4.58
CA LYS A 274 -18.47 -0.61 -4.73
C LYS A 274 -18.57 -1.31 -6.08
N ALA A 275 -19.78 -1.71 -6.50
CA ALA A 275 -19.97 -2.34 -7.80
C ALA A 275 -19.50 -1.43 -8.95
N THR A 276 -19.84 -0.13 -8.89
CA THR A 276 -19.42 0.83 -9.91
C THR A 276 -17.89 1.02 -9.90
N ARG A 277 -17.30 1.14 -8.71
CA ARG A 277 -15.86 1.29 -8.53
C ARG A 277 -15.09 0.07 -9.02
N LEU A 278 -15.56 -1.15 -8.77
CA LEU A 278 -14.97 -2.40 -9.28
C LEU A 278 -15.08 -2.49 -10.82
N ASN A 279 -16.15 -1.99 -11.44
CA ASN A 279 -16.25 -1.93 -12.89
C ASN A 279 -15.18 -1.02 -13.53
N LEU A 280 -14.71 0.01 -12.83
CA LEU A 280 -13.61 0.86 -13.30
C LEU A 280 -12.26 0.11 -13.35
N GLU A 281 -12.10 -0.97 -12.58
CA GLU A 281 -10.88 -1.81 -12.63
C GLU A 281 -10.85 -2.72 -13.85
N GLN A 282 -12.01 -2.98 -14.46
CA GLN A 282 -12.14 -3.96 -15.54
C GLN A 282 -11.82 -3.37 -16.92
N GLY A 283 -11.80 -2.04 -17.09
CA GLY A 283 -11.58 -1.43 -18.39
C GLY A 283 -11.43 0.07 -18.38
N ALA A 284 -11.20 0.63 -19.57
CA ALA A 284 -11.15 2.06 -19.77
C ALA A 284 -12.51 2.69 -19.42
N PHE A 285 -12.46 3.83 -18.73
CA PHE A 285 -13.65 4.57 -18.30
C PHE A 285 -13.56 6.05 -18.68
N PRO A 286 -14.67 6.75 -18.95
CA PRO A 286 -14.64 8.19 -19.19
C PRO A 286 -14.04 8.96 -18.01
N VAL A 287 -13.09 9.86 -18.26
CA VAL A 287 -12.52 10.73 -17.20
C VAL A 287 -13.61 11.57 -16.51
N SER A 288 -14.73 11.81 -17.19
CA SER A 288 -15.91 12.48 -16.63
C SER A 288 -16.46 11.81 -15.35
N LEU A 289 -16.17 10.52 -15.13
CA LEU A 289 -16.57 9.78 -13.92
C LEU A 289 -15.67 10.03 -12.72
N ALA A 290 -14.42 10.45 -12.90
CA ALA A 290 -13.56 10.78 -11.76
C ALA A 290 -14.05 12.08 -11.08
N ALA A 291 -13.83 12.22 -9.78
CA ALA A 291 -14.09 13.48 -9.09
C ALA A 291 -13.13 14.58 -9.58
N PRO A 292 -13.53 15.87 -9.57
CA PRO A 292 -12.58 16.96 -9.74
C PRO A 292 -11.47 16.87 -8.69
N GLN A 293 -10.23 17.16 -9.08
CA GLN A 293 -9.07 16.98 -8.19
C GLN A 293 -7.97 18.01 -8.47
N ARG A 294 -7.23 18.35 -7.42
CA ARG A 294 -6.00 19.18 -7.52
C ARG A 294 -4.79 18.32 -7.92
N ALA A 295 -3.65 18.96 -8.16
CA ALA A 295 -2.39 18.25 -8.39
C ALA A 295 -2.00 17.40 -7.16
N ARG A 296 -1.45 16.20 -7.40
CA ARG A 296 -1.05 15.26 -6.34
C ARG A 296 0.04 15.86 -5.46
N GLN A 297 -0.07 15.66 -4.16
CA GLN A 297 0.96 16.00 -3.17
C GLN A 297 1.16 14.81 -2.22
N PRO A 298 1.82 13.72 -2.68
CA PRO A 298 1.87 12.46 -1.94
C PRO A 298 2.44 12.58 -0.52
N GLY A 299 3.39 13.51 -0.31
CA GLY A 299 3.94 13.80 1.02
C GLY A 299 2.87 14.25 2.01
N TYR A 300 2.05 15.23 1.62
CA TYR A 300 0.94 15.74 2.43
C TYR A 300 -0.20 14.73 2.54
N GLU A 301 -0.54 14.05 1.44
CA GLU A 301 -1.59 13.02 1.41
C GLU A 301 -1.36 11.92 2.46
N ARG A 302 -0.11 11.46 2.66
CA ARG A 302 0.18 10.41 3.65
C ARG A 302 -0.04 10.85 5.10
N LEU A 303 -0.06 12.16 5.38
CA LEU A 303 -0.35 12.71 6.70
C LEU A 303 -1.83 12.63 7.07
N LEU A 304 -2.70 12.28 6.13
CA LEU A 304 -4.14 12.30 6.29
C LEU A 304 -4.72 10.87 6.34
N ASP A 305 -5.77 10.66 7.11
CA ASP A 305 -6.56 9.43 7.14
C ASP A 305 -7.48 9.32 5.93
N HIS A 306 -7.97 10.44 5.39
CA HIS A 306 -8.80 10.50 4.19
C HIS A 306 -8.16 11.35 3.07
N PRO A 307 -7.03 10.90 2.48
CA PRO A 307 -6.27 11.70 1.52
C PRO A 307 -7.07 12.12 0.27
N ALA A 308 -8.05 11.32 -0.15
CA ALA A 308 -8.90 11.67 -1.29
C ALA A 308 -9.82 12.88 -1.03
N ARG A 309 -10.24 13.11 0.23
CA ARG A 309 -11.06 14.30 0.56
C ARG A 309 -10.27 15.58 0.40
N TYR A 310 -8.99 15.55 0.78
CA TYR A 310 -8.05 16.61 0.52
C TYR A 310 -7.85 16.84 -0.98
N LEU A 311 -7.54 15.78 -1.72
CA LEU A 311 -7.21 15.90 -3.14
C LEU A 311 -8.41 16.38 -3.98
N CYS A 312 -9.63 15.97 -3.63
CA CYS A 312 -10.85 16.35 -4.34
C CYS A 312 -11.52 17.62 -3.81
N ASP A 313 -11.04 18.20 -2.72
CA ASP A 313 -11.40 19.56 -2.35
C ASP A 313 -10.67 20.52 -3.32
N LEU A 314 -11.35 21.43 -3.98
CA LEU A 314 -10.72 22.47 -4.81
C LEU A 314 -10.69 23.84 -4.11
N SER A 315 -11.40 23.97 -2.99
CA SER A 315 -11.54 25.21 -2.22
C SER A 315 -10.42 25.44 -1.19
N GLY A 316 -9.59 24.43 -0.96
CA GLY A 316 -8.51 24.50 0.02
C GLY A 316 -8.95 24.49 1.49
N GLN A 317 -10.24 24.26 1.77
CA GLN A 317 -10.81 24.32 3.12
C GLN A 317 -10.68 23.01 3.91
N PHE A 318 -10.39 21.88 3.25
CA PHE A 318 -10.30 20.58 3.92
C PHE A 318 -9.41 20.58 5.17
N PRO A 319 -8.18 21.15 5.17
CA PRO A 319 -7.33 21.14 6.37
C PRO A 319 -7.96 21.93 7.54
N VAL A 320 -8.52 23.11 7.26
CA VAL A 320 -9.17 23.96 8.27
C VAL A 320 -10.38 23.28 8.88
N GLU A 321 -11.20 22.64 8.04
CA GLU A 321 -12.37 21.87 8.48
C GLU A 321 -11.96 20.68 9.34
N SER A 322 -10.96 19.92 8.92
CA SER A 322 -10.44 18.75 9.64
C SER A 322 -9.89 19.13 11.02
N PHE A 323 -9.15 20.23 11.11
CA PHE A 323 -8.63 20.72 12.39
C PHE A 323 -9.72 21.27 13.32
N ARG A 324 -10.75 21.91 12.75
CA ARG A 324 -11.94 22.35 13.50
C ARG A 324 -12.70 21.15 14.07
N GLU A 325 -12.90 20.11 13.28
CA GLU A 325 -13.55 18.86 13.71
C GLU A 325 -12.74 18.16 14.81
N ALA A 326 -11.41 18.09 14.67
CA ALA A 326 -10.54 17.52 15.70
C ALA A 326 -10.62 18.28 17.04
N LYS A 327 -10.63 19.62 17.01
CA LYS A 327 -10.83 20.43 18.23
C LYS A 327 -12.21 20.22 18.83
N ALA A 328 -13.25 20.13 18.00
CA ALA A 328 -14.61 19.87 18.47
C ALA A 328 -14.75 18.46 19.10
N PHE A 329 -14.05 17.46 18.55
CA PHE A 329 -13.94 16.12 19.15
C PHE A 329 -13.31 16.20 20.53
N LEU A 330 -12.10 16.77 20.63
CA LEU A 330 -11.35 16.85 21.89
C LEU A 330 -12.12 17.64 22.96
N ALA A 331 -12.80 18.73 22.59
CA ALA A 331 -13.62 19.50 23.52
C ALA A 331 -14.82 18.72 24.09
N GLN A 332 -15.38 17.78 23.33
CA GLN A 332 -16.43 16.88 23.80
C GLN A 332 -15.87 15.72 24.61
N ALA A 333 -14.78 15.11 24.15
CA ALA A 333 -14.09 14.02 24.84
C ALA A 333 -13.57 14.45 26.22
N ALA A 334 -13.10 15.71 26.34
CA ALA A 334 -12.72 16.33 27.61
C ALA A 334 -13.86 16.48 28.63
N ARG A 335 -15.13 16.27 28.23
CA ARG A 335 -16.29 16.19 29.13
C ARG A 335 -16.59 14.75 29.55
N GLY A 336 -15.83 13.76 29.10
CA GLY A 336 -16.02 12.35 29.42
C GLY A 336 -17.24 11.72 28.77
N THR A 337 -17.82 12.39 27.77
CA THR A 337 -19.02 11.96 27.05
C THR A 337 -18.62 11.29 25.74
N THR A 338 -19.27 10.17 25.41
CA THR A 338 -19.12 9.53 24.11
C THR A 338 -19.52 10.50 23.00
N VAL A 339 -18.61 10.73 22.05
CA VAL A 339 -18.88 11.67 20.95
C VAL A 339 -19.65 10.96 19.84
N GLN A 340 -20.80 11.49 19.47
CA GLN A 340 -21.60 11.00 18.33
C GLN A 340 -21.48 11.95 17.14
N GLY A 341 -21.61 11.40 15.93
CA GLY A 341 -21.74 12.19 14.70
C GLY A 341 -20.44 12.68 14.07
N ILE A 342 -19.27 12.29 14.58
CA ILE A 342 -17.98 12.60 13.93
C ILE A 342 -17.68 11.53 12.89
N LYS A 343 -17.92 11.89 11.64
CA LYS A 343 -17.73 10.99 10.50
C LYS A 343 -16.30 11.02 9.97
N HIS A 344 -15.60 12.15 10.09
CA HIS A 344 -14.35 12.40 9.37
C HIS A 344 -13.21 12.94 10.25
N LEU A 345 -12.96 12.28 11.38
CA LEU A 345 -11.84 12.65 12.22
C LEU A 345 -10.51 12.31 11.54
N GLU A 346 -9.62 13.30 11.48
CA GLU A 346 -8.22 13.14 11.08
C GLU A 346 -7.35 12.99 12.34
N PRO A 347 -6.94 11.76 12.76
CA PRO A 347 -6.03 11.54 13.87
C PRO A 347 -4.78 12.43 13.90
N THR A 348 -4.20 12.82 12.76
CA THR A 348 -3.07 13.77 12.78
C THR A 348 -3.51 15.16 13.25
N ALA A 349 -4.67 15.64 12.80
CA ALA A 349 -5.25 16.90 13.29
C ALA A 349 -5.56 16.84 14.78
N MET A 350 -6.01 15.66 15.26
CA MET A 350 -6.21 15.41 16.69
C MET A 350 -4.89 15.43 17.46
N ALA A 351 -3.82 14.82 16.94
CA ALA A 351 -2.51 14.80 17.56
C ALA A 351 -1.96 16.22 17.73
N ASP A 352 -2.05 17.01 16.68
CA ASP A 352 -1.59 18.40 16.64
C ASP A 352 -2.42 19.30 17.55
N ALA A 353 -3.74 19.16 17.54
CA ALA A 353 -4.63 19.90 18.44
C ALA A 353 -4.38 19.55 19.91
N LEU A 354 -4.10 18.27 20.19
CA LEU A 354 -3.81 17.79 21.54
C LEU A 354 -2.44 18.29 22.01
N LEU A 355 -1.41 18.18 21.18
CA LEU A 355 -0.06 18.70 21.46
C LEU A 355 -0.10 20.20 21.76
N ALA A 356 -0.83 20.99 20.96
CA ALA A 356 -1.00 22.42 21.19
C ALA A 356 -1.74 22.78 22.50
N SER A 357 -2.45 21.83 23.12
CA SER A 357 -3.14 22.00 24.41
C SER A 357 -2.27 21.64 25.63
N LEU A 358 -1.13 20.96 25.39
CA LEU A 358 -0.17 20.62 26.43
C LEU A 358 0.76 21.80 26.71
N PRO A 359 1.31 21.94 27.93
CA PRO A 359 2.29 22.99 28.23
C PRO A 359 3.53 22.78 27.35
N VAL A 360 4.11 23.87 26.84
CA VAL A 360 5.36 23.82 26.08
C VAL A 360 6.46 23.26 26.99
N GLU A 361 6.98 22.09 26.66
CA GLU A 361 8.22 21.60 27.26
C GLU A 361 9.34 22.54 26.80
N THR A 362 10.17 22.99 27.74
CA THR A 362 11.19 24.03 27.52
C THR A 362 12.35 23.44 26.73
N ASP A 363 12.17 23.20 25.44
CA ASP A 363 13.25 23.01 24.47
C ASP A 363 12.78 23.37 23.04
N GLY A 364 13.09 24.62 22.66
CA GLY A 364 13.82 24.92 21.43
C GLY A 364 13.19 24.81 20.03
N GLU A 365 12.15 24.01 19.79
CA GLU A 365 11.60 23.87 18.42
C GLU A 365 10.24 24.53 18.29
N THR A 366 10.18 25.59 17.48
CA THR A 366 8.93 26.16 17.00
C THR A 366 8.20 25.09 16.20
N ASN A 367 7.11 24.56 16.76
CA ASN A 367 6.24 23.62 16.09
C ASN A 367 5.62 24.26 14.84
N ASP A 368 6.11 23.91 13.65
CA ASP A 368 5.52 24.24 12.34
C ASP A 368 4.11 23.63 12.13
N THR A 369 3.54 23.00 13.16
CA THR A 369 2.24 22.34 13.17
C THR A 369 1.09 23.22 12.70
N TYR A 370 1.18 24.55 12.87
CA TYR A 370 0.13 25.47 12.45
C TYR A 370 0.01 25.56 10.92
N THR A 371 1.10 25.42 10.16
CA THR A 371 1.05 25.56 8.70
C THR A 371 0.37 24.37 8.01
N LEU A 372 0.36 23.19 8.63
CA LEU A 372 -0.26 21.98 8.07
C LEU A 372 -1.78 22.13 7.91
N TRP A 373 -2.42 22.87 8.82
CA TRP A 373 -3.89 22.97 8.92
C TRP A 373 -4.45 24.32 8.45
N GLU A 374 -3.63 25.13 7.79
CA GLU A 374 -4.06 26.37 7.15
C GLU A 374 -4.87 26.10 5.87
N ALA A 375 -5.67 27.08 5.48
CA ALA A 375 -6.39 27.03 4.21
C ALA A 375 -5.37 27.01 3.08
N GLN A 376 -5.49 26.04 2.18
CA GLN A 376 -4.67 26.01 0.99
C GLN A 376 -5.24 26.93 -0.09
N THR A 377 -4.41 27.29 -1.05
CA THR A 377 -4.85 28.04 -2.22
C THR A 377 -5.90 27.26 -3.00
N ASN A 378 -6.91 27.97 -3.51
CA ASN A 378 -7.87 27.40 -4.44
C ASN A 378 -7.14 26.79 -5.63
N SER A 379 -7.59 25.61 -6.06
CA SER A 379 -7.00 24.88 -7.18
C SER A 379 -8.02 24.68 -8.30
N VAL A 380 -7.53 24.51 -9.52
CA VAL A 380 -8.35 24.17 -10.69
C VAL A 380 -8.36 22.64 -10.84
N ASP A 381 -9.46 22.08 -11.34
CA ASP A 381 -9.51 20.64 -11.65
C ASP A 381 -8.48 20.30 -12.73
N VAL A 382 -7.44 19.55 -12.37
CA VAL A 382 -6.37 19.13 -13.30
C VAL A 382 -6.89 18.20 -14.40
N LEU A 383 -8.09 17.64 -14.24
CA LEU A 383 -8.75 16.83 -15.28
C LEU A 383 -9.55 17.66 -16.28
N SER A 384 -9.66 18.99 -16.11
CA SER A 384 -10.54 19.84 -16.94
C SER A 384 -10.28 19.68 -18.44
N ASN A 385 -9.01 19.71 -18.84
CA ASN A 385 -8.60 19.53 -20.24
C ASN A 385 -8.99 18.12 -20.74
N ALA A 386 -8.62 17.07 -20.01
CA ALA A 386 -8.94 15.68 -20.37
C ALA A 386 -10.46 15.42 -20.48
N ARG A 387 -11.28 16.05 -19.62
CA ARG A 387 -12.75 15.99 -19.70
C ARG A 387 -13.27 16.65 -20.98
N GLN A 388 -12.74 17.82 -21.35
CA GLN A 388 -13.12 18.52 -22.58
C GLN A 388 -12.77 17.72 -23.83
N ARG A 389 -11.60 17.08 -23.82
CA ARG A 389 -11.11 16.18 -24.87
C ARG A 389 -11.76 14.79 -24.86
N GLN A 390 -12.58 14.48 -23.85
CA GLN A 390 -13.29 13.21 -23.68
C GLN A 390 -12.34 11.99 -23.66
N VAL A 391 -11.18 12.15 -23.03
CA VAL A 391 -10.17 11.10 -22.84
C VAL A 391 -10.66 10.06 -21.82
N CYS A 392 -10.08 8.86 -21.86
CA CYS A 392 -10.39 7.79 -20.93
C CYS A 392 -9.38 7.73 -19.76
N GLY A 393 -9.77 7.10 -18.66
CA GLY A 393 -8.90 6.68 -17.58
C GLY A 393 -8.74 5.17 -17.56
N VAL A 394 -7.61 4.69 -17.07
CA VAL A 394 -7.39 3.27 -16.72
C VAL A 394 -6.93 3.20 -15.27
N LEU A 395 -7.45 2.26 -14.51
CA LEU A 395 -7.13 2.13 -13.10
C LEU A 395 -6.00 1.12 -12.87
N LEU A 396 -4.91 1.58 -12.29
CA LEU A 396 -3.71 0.82 -11.93
C LEU A 396 -3.57 0.74 -10.40
N ASP A 397 -2.68 -0.13 -9.92
CA ASP A 397 -2.39 -0.26 -8.48
C ASP A 397 -1.23 0.64 -8.05
N ASP A 398 -1.36 1.30 -6.89
CA ASP A 398 -0.26 1.99 -6.18
C ASP A 398 -0.10 1.39 -4.77
N ALA A 399 0.27 0.11 -4.74
CA ALA A 399 0.42 -0.64 -3.50
C ALA A 399 1.54 -0.05 -2.60
N CYS A 400 2.58 0.55 -3.20
CA CYS A 400 3.68 1.16 -2.45
C CYS A 400 3.19 2.35 -1.61
N PHE A 401 2.41 3.27 -2.21
CA PHE A 401 1.79 4.35 -1.46
C PHE A 401 0.88 3.80 -0.36
N ARG A 402 0.06 2.78 -0.67
CA ARG A 402 -0.89 2.20 0.28
C ARG A 402 -0.19 1.64 1.53
N LEU A 403 0.90 0.87 1.36
CA LEU A 403 1.64 0.32 2.50
C LEU A 403 2.26 1.43 3.36
N ARG A 404 2.91 2.42 2.73
CA ARG A 404 3.52 3.54 3.47
C ARG A 404 2.49 4.40 4.20
N HIS A 405 1.37 4.70 3.54
CA HIS A 405 0.26 5.45 4.12
C HIS A 405 -0.27 4.75 5.38
N LEU A 406 -0.61 3.47 5.28
CA LEU A 406 -1.14 2.70 6.40
C LEU A 406 -0.13 2.54 7.54
N ARG A 407 1.14 2.26 7.23
CA ARG A 407 2.23 2.23 8.23
C ARG A 407 2.30 3.55 8.98
N GLN A 408 2.31 4.67 8.25
CA GLN A 408 2.37 6.00 8.84
C GLN A 408 1.15 6.30 9.73
N ARG A 409 -0.04 5.78 9.40
CA ARG A 409 -1.21 5.89 10.28
C ARG A 409 -1.05 5.13 11.58
N VAL A 410 -0.42 3.95 11.56
CA VAL A 410 -0.10 3.20 12.78
C VAL A 410 0.90 3.98 13.64
N ASP A 411 1.94 4.58 13.05
CA ASP A 411 2.89 5.43 13.76
C ASP A 411 2.20 6.64 14.43
N THR A 412 1.28 7.32 13.72
CA THR A 412 0.49 8.42 14.30
C THR A 412 -0.36 7.95 15.48
N CYS A 413 -0.94 6.76 15.41
CA CYS A 413 -1.71 6.20 16.53
C CYS A 413 -0.82 5.97 17.76
N GLN A 414 0.42 5.49 17.57
CA GLN A 414 1.38 5.33 18.66
C GLN A 414 1.71 6.67 19.33
N GLN A 415 1.93 7.73 18.55
CA GLN A 415 2.16 9.08 19.09
C GLN A 415 0.95 9.59 19.88
N LEU A 416 -0.26 9.36 19.36
CA LEU A 416 -1.51 9.74 20.02
C LEU A 416 -1.70 9.05 21.37
N PHE A 417 -1.29 7.78 21.52
CA PHE A 417 -1.32 7.13 22.84
C PHE A 417 -0.50 7.88 23.89
N GLY A 418 0.73 8.27 23.52
CA GLY A 418 1.59 9.07 24.38
C GLY A 418 1.00 10.44 24.70
N LEU A 419 0.38 11.11 23.73
CA LEU A 419 -0.29 12.40 23.94
C LEU A 419 -1.51 12.28 24.87
N CYS A 420 -2.37 11.29 24.64
CA CYS A 420 -3.53 11.02 25.50
C CYS A 420 -3.11 10.70 26.94
N ALA A 421 -2.04 9.93 27.12
CA ALA A 421 -1.51 9.63 28.44
C ALA A 421 -0.99 10.89 29.16
N ARG A 422 -0.22 11.73 28.46
CA ARG A 422 0.25 13.03 28.99
C ARG A 422 -0.91 13.93 29.38
N GLN A 423 -1.99 13.96 28.60
CA GLN A 423 -3.20 14.72 28.93
C GLN A 423 -3.90 14.16 30.19
N ALA A 424 -4.07 12.84 30.27
CA ALA A 424 -4.73 12.18 31.40
C ALA A 424 -3.98 12.39 32.72
N ILE A 425 -2.64 12.31 32.72
CA ILE A 425 -1.79 12.48 33.92
C ILE A 425 -1.96 13.86 34.56
N ARG A 426 -2.35 14.89 33.79
CA ARG A 426 -2.58 16.24 34.31
C ARG A 426 -3.87 16.36 35.13
N GLN A 427 -4.75 15.36 35.12
CA GLN A 427 -6.01 15.41 35.83
C GLN A 427 -5.81 15.12 37.33
N PRO A 428 -6.42 15.92 38.25
CA PRO A 428 -6.16 15.80 39.69
C PRO A 428 -6.40 14.42 40.30
N HIS A 429 -7.31 13.63 39.70
CA HIS A 429 -7.70 12.32 40.20
C HIS A 429 -7.30 11.18 39.25
N HIS A 430 -6.34 11.40 38.35
CA HIS A 430 -5.88 10.43 37.36
C HIS A 430 -5.61 9.03 37.94
N ALA A 431 -4.74 8.93 38.95
CA ALA A 431 -4.33 7.64 39.51
C ALA A 431 -5.52 6.85 40.09
N SER A 432 -6.39 7.52 40.85
CA SER A 432 -7.60 6.90 41.40
C SER A 432 -8.59 6.49 40.31
N ALA A 433 -8.78 7.35 39.31
CA ALA A 433 -9.67 7.06 38.18
C ALA A 433 -9.15 5.90 37.34
N LEU A 434 -7.84 5.79 37.12
CA LEU A 434 -7.22 4.68 36.39
C LEU A 434 -7.44 3.34 37.11
N LEU A 435 -7.31 3.30 38.43
CA LEU A 435 -7.61 2.11 39.22
C LEU A 435 -9.09 1.72 39.11
N VAL A 436 -10.01 2.68 39.22
CA VAL A 436 -11.45 2.44 39.04
C VAL A 436 -11.75 1.95 37.63
N GLN A 437 -11.14 2.58 36.62
CA GLN A 437 -11.27 2.26 35.21
C GLN A 437 -10.82 0.83 34.87
N GLN A 438 -9.77 0.32 35.52
CA GLN A 438 -9.24 -1.02 35.27
C GLN A 438 -9.92 -2.11 36.13
N LEU A 439 -10.31 -1.80 37.37
CA LEU A 439 -10.77 -2.80 38.33
C LEU A 439 -12.28 -2.81 38.53
N VAL A 440 -12.97 -1.71 38.28
CA VAL A 440 -14.40 -1.55 38.59
C VAL A 440 -15.24 -1.40 37.33
N VAL A 441 -14.81 -0.57 36.38
CA VAL A 441 -15.60 -0.29 35.16
C VAL A 441 -15.83 -1.54 34.28
N PRO A 442 -14.87 -2.46 34.07
CA PRO A 442 -15.09 -3.61 33.19
C PRO A 442 -16.11 -4.59 33.77
N ARG A 443 -17.01 -5.11 32.94
CA ARG A 443 -17.99 -6.14 33.34
C ARG A 443 -17.35 -7.48 33.64
N SER A 444 -16.20 -7.74 33.03
CA SER A 444 -15.44 -8.98 33.23
C SER A 444 -13.96 -8.67 33.25
N ILE A 445 -13.21 -9.34 34.13
CA ILE A 445 -11.76 -9.29 34.18
C ILE A 445 -11.25 -10.69 33.92
N ARG A 446 -10.38 -10.85 32.90
CA ARG A 446 -9.80 -12.16 32.50
C ARG A 446 -10.86 -13.24 32.22
N GLY A 447 -12.01 -12.85 31.65
CA GLY A 447 -13.09 -13.76 31.30
C GLY A 447 -13.99 -14.21 32.47
N GLN A 448 -13.78 -13.69 33.68
CA GLN A 448 -14.68 -13.88 34.82
C GLN A 448 -15.53 -12.63 35.05
N GLU A 449 -16.77 -12.81 35.50
CA GLU A 449 -17.63 -11.69 35.89
C GLU A 449 -16.93 -10.86 36.98
N ASN A 450 -16.91 -9.54 36.81
CA ASN A 450 -16.25 -8.64 37.74
C ASN A 450 -17.21 -8.30 38.90
N PRO A 451 -17.00 -8.80 40.13
CA PRO A 451 -17.90 -8.53 41.25
C PRO A 451 -17.90 -7.04 41.65
N LEU A 452 -16.82 -6.30 41.35
CA LEU A 452 -16.74 -4.88 41.64
C LEU A 452 -17.61 -4.06 40.68
N HIS A 453 -17.93 -4.57 39.49
CA HIS A 453 -18.71 -3.84 38.49
C HIS A 453 -20.10 -3.44 39.00
N ALA A 454 -20.72 -4.25 39.87
CA ALA A 454 -22.00 -3.92 40.50
C ALA A 454 -21.97 -2.58 41.25
N THR A 455 -20.80 -2.12 41.70
CA THR A 455 -20.66 -0.81 42.35
C THR A 455 -20.78 0.37 41.40
N MET A 456 -20.62 0.18 40.07
CA MET A 456 -20.84 1.23 39.07
C MET A 456 -22.28 1.77 39.08
N ALA A 457 -23.25 0.96 39.49
CA ALA A 457 -24.64 1.39 39.66
C ALA A 457 -24.80 2.48 40.74
N LYS A 458 -23.85 2.59 41.67
CA LYS A 458 -23.86 3.62 42.74
C LYS A 458 -23.29 4.96 42.27
N LEU A 459 -22.60 5.01 41.13
CA LEU A 459 -22.07 6.25 40.58
C LEU A 459 -23.15 6.95 39.74
N HIS A 460 -23.29 8.26 39.93
CA HIS A 460 -24.07 9.09 39.01
C HIS A 460 -23.27 9.38 37.75
N GLU A 461 -23.96 9.84 36.70
CA GLU A 461 -23.34 10.12 35.41
C GLU A 461 -22.13 11.06 35.47
N PRO A 462 -22.13 12.16 36.26
CA PRO A 462 -20.94 13.01 36.39
C PRO A 462 -19.71 12.26 36.93
N GLY A 463 -19.91 11.28 37.82
CA GLY A 463 -18.83 10.43 38.32
C GLY A 463 -18.28 9.50 37.23
N ARG A 464 -19.17 8.94 36.40
CA ARG A 464 -18.78 8.12 35.24
C ARG A 464 -18.02 8.95 34.19
N GLN A 465 -18.50 10.16 33.92
CA GLN A 465 -17.81 11.10 33.04
C GLN A 465 -16.43 11.48 33.60
N ALA A 466 -16.33 11.77 34.91
CA ALA A 466 -15.05 12.10 35.54
C ALA A 466 -14.02 10.97 35.43
N ILE A 467 -14.45 9.69 35.48
CA ILE A 467 -13.57 8.56 35.20
C ILE A 467 -13.02 8.68 33.77
N ASN A 468 -13.89 8.76 32.76
CA ASN A 468 -13.48 8.88 31.36
C ASN A 468 -12.54 10.08 31.11
N GLN A 469 -12.81 11.24 31.73
CA GLN A 469 -11.99 12.44 31.63
C GLN A 469 -10.59 12.22 32.21
N CYS A 470 -10.51 11.62 33.40
CA CYS A 470 -9.25 11.40 34.12
C CYS A 470 -8.36 10.35 33.45
N THR A 471 -8.91 9.51 32.57
CA THR A 471 -8.19 8.42 31.89
C THR A 471 -8.08 8.59 30.38
N ALA A 472 -8.58 9.71 29.83
CA ALA A 472 -8.70 10.00 28.40
C ALA A 472 -9.34 8.82 27.61
N THR A 473 -10.36 8.19 28.21
CA THR A 473 -10.93 6.92 27.70
C THR A 473 -11.54 7.10 26.30
N ILE A 474 -12.19 8.23 26.04
CA ILE A 474 -12.91 8.47 24.78
C ILE A 474 -11.92 8.66 23.63
N GLU A 475 -10.88 9.45 23.87
CA GLU A 475 -9.77 9.71 22.95
C GLU A 475 -9.02 8.42 22.64
N ARG A 476 -8.62 7.67 23.67
CA ARG A 476 -7.87 6.41 23.51
C ARG A 476 -8.68 5.34 22.79
N ALA A 477 -9.96 5.17 23.14
CA ALA A 477 -10.84 4.23 22.44
C ALA A 477 -10.97 4.56 20.94
N MET A 478 -10.91 5.83 20.58
CA MET A 478 -10.88 6.27 19.19
C MET A 478 -9.55 5.88 18.50
N VAL A 479 -8.41 6.14 19.14
CA VAL A 479 -7.09 5.73 18.64
C VAL A 479 -7.01 4.20 18.43
N TRP A 480 -7.53 3.39 19.36
CA TRP A 480 -7.57 1.92 19.22
C TRP A 480 -8.28 1.48 17.95
N ARG A 481 -9.45 2.06 17.66
CA ARG A 481 -10.25 1.71 16.47
C ARG A 481 -9.52 2.07 15.18
N HIS A 482 -8.86 3.22 15.13
CA HIS A 482 -8.10 3.63 13.94
C HIS A 482 -6.87 2.75 13.74
N MET A 483 -6.13 2.44 14.81
CA MET A 483 -4.97 1.56 14.72
C MET A 483 -5.37 0.17 14.21
N ILE A 484 -6.41 -0.44 14.77
CA ILE A 484 -6.91 -1.75 14.33
C ILE A 484 -7.35 -1.69 12.86
N GLY A 485 -8.12 -0.67 12.47
CA GLY A 485 -8.57 -0.50 11.08
C GLY A 485 -7.41 -0.37 10.08
N ALA A 486 -6.38 0.41 10.43
CA ALA A 486 -5.18 0.58 9.62
C ALA A 486 -4.36 -0.72 9.52
N GLN A 487 -4.21 -1.46 10.62
CA GLN A 487 -3.51 -2.76 10.63
C GLN A 487 -4.27 -3.82 9.82
N ASP A 488 -5.58 -3.91 9.93
CA ASP A 488 -6.40 -4.83 9.12
C ASP A 488 -6.25 -4.51 7.63
N ALA A 489 -6.29 -3.23 7.25
CA ALA A 489 -6.04 -2.80 5.88
C ALA A 489 -4.61 -3.08 5.41
N LEU A 490 -3.62 -3.04 6.31
CA LEU A 490 -2.23 -3.33 5.99
C LEU A 490 -2.05 -4.83 5.71
N VAL A 491 -2.64 -5.68 6.56
CA VAL A 491 -2.69 -7.14 6.36
C VAL A 491 -3.36 -7.49 5.05
N ASP A 492 -4.52 -6.90 4.75
CA ASP A 492 -5.26 -7.20 3.53
C ASP A 492 -4.52 -6.73 2.27
N SER A 493 -3.77 -5.62 2.36
CA SER A 493 -2.90 -5.15 1.29
C SER A 493 -1.72 -6.10 1.04
N LEU A 494 -1.07 -6.59 2.09
CA LEU A 494 0.08 -7.52 2.01
C LEU A 494 -0.29 -8.92 1.49
N LYS A 495 -1.56 -9.33 1.59
CA LYS A 495 -2.05 -10.59 1.01
C LYS A 495 -2.25 -10.52 -0.51
N GLN A 496 -2.32 -9.34 -1.10
CA GLN A 496 -2.56 -9.20 -2.54
C GLN A 496 -1.31 -9.60 -3.34
N ALA A 497 -1.48 -10.45 -4.36
CA ALA A 497 -0.39 -10.87 -5.23
C ALA A 497 0.30 -9.69 -5.93
N GLY A 498 -0.46 -8.68 -6.36
CA GLY A 498 0.07 -7.45 -6.94
C GLY A 498 0.97 -6.66 -5.99
N THR A 499 0.61 -6.60 -4.70
CA THR A 499 1.45 -5.97 -3.66
C THR A 499 2.76 -6.73 -3.46
N VAL A 500 2.71 -8.06 -3.40
CA VAL A 500 3.92 -8.90 -3.31
C VAL A 500 4.83 -8.67 -4.52
N GLN A 501 4.27 -8.60 -5.73
CA GLN A 501 5.07 -8.30 -6.92
C GLN A 501 5.60 -6.87 -6.93
N MET A 502 4.88 -5.89 -6.37
CA MET A 502 5.39 -4.54 -6.17
C MET A 502 6.56 -4.53 -5.18
N LEU A 503 6.50 -5.29 -4.09
CA LEU A 503 7.64 -5.46 -3.17
C LEU A 503 8.84 -6.08 -3.88
N ALA A 504 8.60 -7.06 -4.77
CA ALA A 504 9.66 -7.62 -5.61
C ALA A 504 10.31 -6.59 -6.54
N ASP A 505 9.58 -5.55 -6.99
CA ASP A 505 10.16 -4.46 -7.77
C ASP A 505 11.24 -3.73 -6.96
N HIS A 506 10.93 -3.34 -5.71
CA HIS A 506 11.85 -2.66 -4.80
C HIS A 506 13.00 -3.58 -4.35
N LEU A 507 12.71 -4.84 -4.02
CA LEU A 507 13.72 -5.82 -3.60
C LEU A 507 14.61 -6.31 -4.76
N SER A 508 14.30 -5.92 -6.00
CA SER A 508 15.14 -6.16 -7.18
C SER A 508 16.05 -4.98 -7.53
N LEU A 509 16.07 -3.90 -6.73
CA LEU A 509 17.08 -2.84 -6.82
C LEU A 509 18.45 -3.34 -6.32
N ASN A 510 19.52 -2.56 -6.47
CA ASN A 510 20.85 -2.95 -5.96
C ASN A 510 21.40 -1.87 -5.02
N GLY A 511 22.48 -2.19 -4.32
CA GLY A 511 23.14 -1.27 -3.43
C GLY A 511 22.26 -0.84 -2.25
N PHE A 512 22.36 0.44 -1.89
CA PHE A 512 21.69 0.95 -0.69
C PHE A 512 20.17 0.99 -0.83
N GLU A 513 19.65 1.12 -2.04
CA GLU A 513 18.21 1.08 -2.31
C GLU A 513 17.60 -0.28 -1.95
N TYR A 514 18.36 -1.36 -2.13
CA TYR A 514 17.95 -2.69 -1.68
C TYR A 514 17.89 -2.80 -0.16
N VAL A 515 18.92 -2.29 0.54
CA VAL A 515 18.97 -2.24 2.02
C VAL A 515 17.77 -1.45 2.55
N ALA A 516 17.49 -0.29 1.95
CA ALA A 516 16.39 0.58 2.36
C ALA A 516 15.01 -0.04 2.12
N ALA A 517 14.81 -0.68 0.95
CA ALA A 517 13.58 -1.39 0.66
C ALA A 517 13.31 -2.53 1.66
N LEU A 518 14.32 -3.31 2.00
CA LEU A 518 14.19 -4.40 2.96
C LEU A 518 13.97 -3.88 4.38
N TYR A 519 14.64 -2.79 4.77
CA TYR A 519 14.43 -2.12 6.04
C TYR A 519 12.98 -1.62 6.18
N GLU A 520 12.44 -0.93 5.18
CA GLU A 520 11.06 -0.44 5.24
C GLU A 520 10.02 -1.57 5.23
N LEU A 521 10.27 -2.65 4.49
CA LEU A 521 9.42 -3.84 4.56
C LEU A 521 9.47 -4.50 5.95
N SER A 522 10.66 -4.61 6.57
CA SER A 522 10.82 -5.17 7.91
C SER A 522 10.02 -4.38 8.96
N ARG A 523 10.09 -3.04 8.89
CA ARG A 523 9.33 -2.15 9.76
C ARG A 523 7.83 -2.28 9.55
N THR A 524 7.40 -2.35 8.30
CA THR A 524 5.99 -2.51 7.95
C THR A 524 5.41 -3.79 8.55
N LEU A 525 6.15 -4.90 8.50
CA LEU A 525 5.73 -6.17 9.10
C LEU A 525 5.71 -6.14 10.62
N ALA A 526 6.66 -5.44 11.25
CA ALA A 526 6.65 -5.22 12.69
C ALA A 526 5.39 -4.44 13.12
N SER A 527 5.01 -3.38 12.38
CA SER A 527 3.81 -2.58 12.65
C SER A 527 2.50 -3.38 12.55
N VAL A 528 2.44 -4.40 11.68
CA VAL A 528 1.27 -5.29 11.54
C VAL A 528 1.01 -6.10 12.82
N ALA A 529 2.07 -6.50 13.53
CA ALA A 529 1.96 -7.40 14.69
C ALA A 529 1.79 -6.67 16.04
N LEU A 530 1.82 -5.34 16.05
CA LEU A 530 1.61 -4.53 17.26
C LEU A 530 0.21 -4.75 17.83
N VAL A 531 0.12 -4.72 19.15
CA VAL A 531 -1.14 -4.80 19.91
C VAL A 531 -1.38 -3.44 20.56
N PRO A 532 -2.58 -2.84 20.46
CA PRO A 532 -2.86 -1.52 21.02
C PRO A 532 -2.46 -1.36 22.49
N SER A 533 -2.70 -2.37 23.34
CA SER A 533 -2.33 -2.33 24.76
C SER A 533 -0.83 -2.28 25.04
N ASN A 534 0.01 -2.77 24.13
CA ASN A 534 1.46 -2.65 24.27
C ASN A 534 1.95 -1.21 24.02
N LEU A 535 1.16 -0.41 23.30
CA LEU A 535 1.48 0.98 22.97
C LEU A 535 0.71 1.98 23.85
N ASP A 536 -0.45 1.58 24.38
CA ASP A 536 -1.27 2.39 25.26
C ASP A 536 -0.83 2.22 26.73
N PRO A 537 -0.10 3.19 27.31
CA PRO A 537 0.46 3.05 28.65
C PRO A 537 -0.61 2.99 29.76
N LEU A 538 -1.86 3.35 29.44
CA LEU A 538 -2.97 3.38 30.39
C LEU A 538 -3.93 2.17 30.24
N ALA A 539 -3.63 1.20 29.37
CA ALA A 539 -4.38 -0.05 29.20
C ALA A 539 -3.52 -1.33 29.33
N PRO A 540 -2.71 -1.49 30.39
CA PRO A 540 -1.91 -2.70 30.59
C PRO A 540 -2.75 -3.98 30.76
N GLY A 541 -4.05 -3.85 31.04
CA GLY A 541 -5.00 -4.97 31.14
C GLY A 541 -5.46 -5.53 29.79
N GLY A 542 -5.18 -4.83 28.68
CA GLY A 542 -5.66 -5.20 27.35
C GLY A 542 -7.10 -4.79 27.08
N ASP A 543 -7.70 -3.92 27.91
CA ASP A 543 -9.08 -3.50 27.80
C ASP A 543 -9.29 -1.99 28.10
N ILE A 544 -10.24 -1.40 27.40
CA ILE A 544 -10.71 -0.03 27.60
C ILE A 544 -12.23 -0.05 27.56
N VAL A 545 -12.88 0.47 28.61
CA VAL A 545 -14.35 0.48 28.71
C VAL A 545 -14.83 1.89 28.97
N ASP A 546 -15.71 2.42 28.11
CA ASP A 546 -16.35 3.68 28.38
C ASP A 546 -17.22 3.58 29.65
N ALA A 547 -16.87 4.33 30.69
CA ALA A 547 -17.55 4.25 31.98
C ALA A 547 -19.01 4.72 31.91
N VAL A 548 -19.38 5.56 30.93
CA VAL A 548 -20.73 6.10 30.73
C VAL A 548 -21.61 5.11 29.96
N THR A 549 -21.13 4.60 28.83
CA THR A 549 -21.92 3.70 27.96
C THR A 549 -21.76 2.23 28.30
N GLY A 550 -20.68 1.85 28.99
CA GLY A 550 -20.29 0.47 29.25
C GLY A 550 -19.75 -0.27 28.02
N VAL A 551 -19.57 0.42 26.88
CA VAL A 551 -19.01 -0.17 25.66
C VAL A 551 -17.51 -0.30 25.80
N GLY A 552 -17.00 -1.52 25.61
CA GLY A 552 -15.57 -1.83 25.72
C GLY A 552 -14.89 -2.13 24.38
N LEU A 553 -13.58 -1.94 24.36
CA LEU A 553 -12.63 -2.48 23.41
C LEU A 553 -11.66 -3.38 24.19
N TRP A 554 -11.25 -4.47 23.58
CA TRP A 554 -10.33 -5.43 24.19
C TRP A 554 -9.43 -6.04 23.12
N ASP A 555 -8.22 -6.37 23.53
CA ASP A 555 -7.32 -7.11 22.68
C ASP A 555 -7.91 -8.48 22.36
N GLN A 556 -7.73 -8.89 21.11
CA GLN A 556 -7.91 -10.28 20.74
C GLN A 556 -6.77 -11.10 21.33
N ALA A 557 -7.04 -12.34 21.72
CA ALA A 557 -5.99 -13.25 22.19
C ALA A 557 -4.85 -13.43 21.17
N VAL A 558 -5.18 -13.32 19.88
CA VAL A 558 -4.22 -13.20 18.78
C VAL A 558 -4.82 -12.26 17.74
N SER A 559 -4.12 -11.18 17.40
CA SER A 559 -4.57 -10.25 16.36
C SER A 559 -4.49 -10.86 14.95
N PRO A 560 -5.27 -10.37 13.97
CA PRO A 560 -5.13 -10.78 12.57
C PRO A 560 -3.71 -10.60 12.04
N GLY A 561 -3.04 -9.51 12.43
CA GLY A 561 -1.65 -9.23 12.07
C GLY A 561 -0.65 -10.23 12.66
N GLN A 562 -0.80 -10.61 13.93
CA GLN A 562 0.02 -11.66 14.54
C GLN A 562 -0.19 -13.02 13.85
N LYS A 563 -1.44 -13.38 13.53
CA LYS A 563 -1.71 -14.62 12.77
C LYS A 563 -1.05 -14.60 11.39
N PHE A 564 -1.18 -13.47 10.69
CA PHE A 564 -0.57 -13.28 9.38
C PHE A 564 0.95 -13.40 9.44
N LEU A 565 1.61 -12.66 10.34
CA LEU A 565 3.06 -12.68 10.48
C LEU A 565 3.58 -14.06 10.90
N ASN A 566 2.92 -14.72 11.86
CA ASN A 566 3.29 -16.07 12.25
C ASN A 566 3.14 -17.07 11.09
N GLY A 567 2.10 -16.90 10.26
CA GLY A 567 1.85 -17.70 9.07
C GLY A 567 2.99 -17.55 8.05
N ILE A 568 3.31 -16.33 7.62
CA ILE A 568 4.38 -16.10 6.63
C ILE A 568 5.77 -16.51 7.16
N ALA A 569 6.02 -16.32 8.47
CA ALA A 569 7.29 -16.75 9.07
C ALA A 569 7.41 -18.28 9.13
N SER A 570 6.30 -19.02 9.11
CA SER A 570 6.31 -20.48 9.23
C SER A 570 6.11 -21.21 7.89
N ASP A 571 5.67 -20.51 6.85
CA ASP A 571 5.43 -21.05 5.51
C ASP A 571 6.58 -20.69 4.56
N GLU A 572 7.51 -21.63 4.37
CA GLU A 572 8.66 -21.48 3.46
C GLU A 572 8.25 -21.34 1.98
N ALA A 573 7.03 -21.76 1.62
CA ALA A 573 6.50 -21.59 0.27
C ALA A 573 5.87 -20.21 0.05
N SER A 574 5.68 -19.42 1.11
CA SER A 574 5.14 -18.07 1.00
C SER A 574 6.11 -17.16 0.25
N PRO A 575 5.67 -16.42 -0.79
CA PRO A 575 6.54 -15.48 -1.49
C PRO A 575 7.20 -14.46 -0.55
N LEU A 576 6.44 -13.92 0.42
CA LEU A 576 6.96 -12.98 1.41
C LEU A 576 8.04 -13.63 2.28
N HIS A 577 7.94 -14.93 2.58
CA HIS A 577 8.98 -15.64 3.34
C HIS A 577 10.33 -15.56 2.61
N THR A 578 10.33 -15.91 1.33
CA THR A 578 11.54 -15.95 0.49
C THR A 578 12.16 -14.58 0.22
N MET A 579 11.38 -13.50 0.40
CA MET A 579 11.85 -12.11 0.27
C MET A 579 12.58 -11.63 1.53
N LEU A 580 12.24 -12.17 2.70
CA LEU A 580 12.61 -11.63 4.01
C LEU A 580 13.69 -12.44 4.72
N TRP A 581 13.66 -13.76 4.57
CA TRP A 581 14.54 -14.66 5.29
C TRP A 581 15.40 -15.49 4.31
N PRO A 582 16.65 -15.79 4.69
CA PRO A 582 17.44 -16.76 3.96
C PRO A 582 16.89 -18.17 4.14
N GLU A 583 17.15 -19.04 3.16
CA GLU A 583 16.93 -20.48 3.32
C GLU A 583 17.80 -21.02 4.46
N CYS A 584 17.17 -21.74 5.39
CA CYS A 584 17.87 -22.29 6.55
C CYS A 584 17.11 -23.49 7.09
N ASP A 585 17.79 -24.63 7.14
CA ASP A 585 17.37 -25.78 7.93
C ASP A 585 18.20 -25.88 9.22
N LEU A 586 17.89 -26.87 10.06
CA LEU A 586 18.60 -27.12 11.31
C LEU A 586 20.08 -27.47 11.08
N GLN A 587 20.40 -28.15 9.99
CA GLN A 587 21.77 -28.56 9.68
C GLN A 587 22.63 -27.34 9.34
N ILE A 588 22.09 -26.41 8.55
CA ILE A 588 22.71 -25.12 8.22
C ILE A 588 22.90 -24.30 9.50
N ALA A 589 21.85 -24.14 10.31
CA ALA A 589 21.91 -23.33 11.54
C ALA A 589 22.95 -23.83 12.56
N CYS A 590 23.20 -25.14 12.61
CA CYS A 590 24.16 -25.76 13.53
C CYS A 590 25.59 -25.86 12.95
N ALA A 591 25.77 -25.67 11.64
CA ALA A 591 27.09 -25.69 11.01
C ALA A 591 27.80 -24.32 11.13
N PRO A 592 29.14 -24.27 11.21
CA PRO A 592 29.89 -23.03 11.07
C PRO A 592 29.53 -22.30 9.77
N TYR A 593 29.37 -20.99 9.82
CA TYR A 593 29.03 -20.21 8.63
C TYR A 593 30.18 -20.18 7.63
N VAL A 594 29.86 -20.33 6.34
CA VAL A 594 30.81 -20.22 5.24
C VAL A 594 30.35 -19.09 4.33
N THR A 595 31.14 -18.02 4.27
CA THR A 595 30.85 -16.88 3.39
C THR A 595 30.86 -17.33 1.93
N PRO A 596 29.80 -17.06 1.16
CA PRO A 596 29.75 -17.41 -0.26
C PRO A 596 30.90 -16.77 -1.06
N VAL A 597 31.53 -17.56 -1.93
CA VAL A 597 32.64 -17.09 -2.80
C VAL A 597 32.13 -16.20 -3.94
N LYS A 598 30.90 -16.42 -4.38
CA LYS A 598 30.23 -15.62 -5.41
C LYS A 598 29.05 -14.90 -4.77
N GLY A 599 28.89 -13.62 -5.11
CA GLY A 599 27.70 -12.86 -4.72
C GLY A 599 26.44 -13.38 -5.39
N ASP A 600 25.33 -13.21 -4.70
CA ASP A 600 23.99 -13.49 -5.18
C ASP A 600 23.72 -12.73 -6.48
N LYS A 601 23.29 -13.46 -7.51
CA LYS A 601 22.86 -12.82 -8.76
C LYS A 601 21.49 -12.18 -8.53
N ASN A 602 21.32 -10.93 -8.96
CA ASN A 602 20.00 -10.33 -9.02
C ASN A 602 19.20 -10.95 -10.18
N LEU A 603 18.15 -11.70 -9.84
CA LEU A 603 17.27 -12.39 -10.80
C LEU A 603 15.95 -11.65 -11.04
N GLY A 604 15.74 -10.48 -10.43
CA GLY A 604 14.48 -9.73 -10.57
C GLY A 604 13.28 -10.39 -9.88
N ASP A 605 13.51 -11.32 -8.96
CA ASP A 605 12.47 -12.08 -8.24
C ASP A 605 12.18 -11.55 -6.82
N GLY A 606 12.95 -10.55 -6.37
CA GLY A 606 12.82 -9.93 -5.05
C GLY A 606 13.25 -10.82 -3.88
N ARG A 607 13.89 -11.97 -4.13
CA ARG A 607 14.34 -12.87 -3.06
C ARG A 607 15.41 -12.22 -2.17
N PHE A 608 15.54 -12.75 -0.97
CA PHE A 608 16.58 -12.35 -0.02
C PHE A 608 17.98 -12.59 -0.60
N ARG A 609 18.80 -11.53 -0.69
CA ARG A 609 20.17 -11.55 -1.23
C ARG A 609 21.15 -11.16 -0.13
N ALA A 610 21.58 -12.16 0.62
CA ALA A 610 22.44 -11.98 1.78
C ALA A 610 23.77 -11.30 1.45
N THR A 611 24.41 -11.68 0.34
CA THR A 611 25.73 -11.14 0.00
C THR A 611 25.68 -9.67 -0.40
N GLU A 612 24.55 -9.21 -0.94
CA GLU A 612 24.34 -7.80 -1.27
C GLU A 612 24.26 -6.97 0.03
N LEU A 613 23.52 -7.47 1.04
CA LEU A 613 23.41 -6.84 2.36
C LEU A 613 24.75 -6.83 3.10
N ALA A 614 25.50 -7.93 3.06
CA ALA A 614 26.84 -8.04 3.65
C ALA A 614 27.83 -7.00 3.09
N GLY A 615 27.66 -6.58 1.84
CA GLY A 615 28.44 -5.50 1.24
C GLY A 615 28.31 -4.14 1.95
N PHE A 616 27.31 -3.98 2.84
CA PHE A 616 27.03 -2.78 3.62
C PHE A 616 27.38 -2.89 5.10
N GLU A 617 27.93 -4.03 5.56
CA GLU A 617 28.30 -4.22 6.97
C GLU A 617 29.30 -3.16 7.47
N ASN A 618 30.12 -2.63 6.57
CA ASN A 618 31.22 -1.71 6.87
C ASN A 618 31.18 -0.39 6.10
N ARG A 619 30.03 -0.01 5.53
CA ARG A 619 29.91 1.23 4.75
C ARG A 619 29.51 2.43 5.64
N PRO A 620 29.90 3.65 5.24
CA PRO A 620 29.40 4.87 5.88
C PRO A 620 27.93 5.14 5.50
N THR A 621 27.28 6.04 6.24
CA THR A 621 25.97 6.57 5.86
C THR A 621 26.03 7.18 4.45
N PRO A 622 25.14 6.79 3.54
CA PRO A 622 25.01 7.48 2.26
C PRO A 622 24.41 8.87 2.45
N ASP A 623 24.81 9.83 1.62
CA ASP A 623 24.20 11.17 1.59
C ASP A 623 22.71 11.07 1.21
N PRO A 624 21.78 11.54 2.08
CA PRO A 624 20.34 11.49 1.80
C PRO A 624 19.92 12.24 0.54
N VAL A 625 20.60 13.34 0.20
CA VAL A 625 20.27 14.18 -0.96
C VAL A 625 20.66 13.50 -2.27
N ALA A 626 21.67 12.64 -2.23
CA ALA A 626 22.12 11.87 -3.39
C ALA A 626 21.22 10.64 -3.68
N GLN A 627 20.26 10.32 -2.82
CA GLN A 627 19.39 9.15 -2.99
C GLN A 627 18.22 9.45 -3.92
N VAL A 628 17.97 8.54 -4.87
CA VAL A 628 16.90 8.68 -5.86
C VAL A 628 15.55 8.19 -5.32
N THR A 629 15.57 7.05 -4.61
CA THR A 629 14.33 6.46 -4.08
C THR A 629 13.98 7.02 -2.71
N LEU A 630 12.68 7.09 -2.42
CA LEU A 630 12.21 7.61 -1.13
C LEU A 630 12.66 6.76 0.05
N ASP A 631 12.65 5.42 -0.08
CA ASP A 631 13.08 4.54 1.01
C ASP A 631 14.55 4.78 1.33
N ALA A 632 15.42 4.89 0.30
CA ALA A 632 16.83 5.19 0.49
C ALA A 632 17.06 6.56 1.14
N ALA A 633 16.38 7.61 0.65
CA ALA A 633 16.48 8.93 1.26
C ALA A 633 16.00 8.92 2.73
N THR A 634 14.92 8.21 3.03
CA THR A 634 14.37 8.10 4.38
C THR A 634 15.32 7.37 5.32
N LEU A 635 15.85 6.21 4.89
CA LEU A 635 16.80 5.45 5.70
C LEU A 635 18.12 6.22 5.90
N ALA A 636 18.62 6.90 4.86
CA ALA A 636 19.81 7.74 4.98
C ALA A 636 19.62 8.85 6.04
N ASN A 637 18.48 9.57 6.01
CA ASN A 637 18.16 10.57 7.02
C ASN A 637 18.07 9.97 8.44
N LEU A 638 17.47 8.78 8.58
CA LEU A 638 17.38 8.09 9.87
C LEU A 638 18.75 7.69 10.43
N LEU A 639 19.68 7.32 9.54
CA LEU A 639 21.06 6.94 9.87
C LEU A 639 21.97 8.13 10.17
N GLU A 640 21.71 9.30 9.56
CA GLU A 640 22.40 10.55 9.90
C GLU A 640 21.97 11.10 11.26
N GLY A 641 20.70 10.96 11.62
CA GLY A 641 20.20 11.38 12.93
C GLY A 641 20.63 10.44 14.07
N ASP A 642 20.65 10.95 15.31
CA ASP A 642 20.94 10.16 16.52
C ASP A 642 19.86 9.08 16.84
N SER A 643 18.76 9.06 16.09
CA SER A 643 17.60 8.18 16.31
C SER A 643 17.91 6.69 16.23
N LEU A 644 18.86 6.29 15.38
CA LEU A 644 19.31 4.90 15.24
C LEU A 644 20.65 4.64 15.97
N GLN A 645 21.32 5.67 16.49
CA GLN A 645 22.57 5.49 17.24
C GLN A 645 22.36 5.02 18.69
N SER A 646 21.10 5.02 19.16
CA SER A 646 20.72 4.51 20.47
C SER A 646 20.61 2.97 20.53
N PHE A 647 20.87 2.26 19.43
CA PHE A 647 20.85 0.80 19.39
C PHE A 647 22.14 0.20 19.98
N PHE A 648 21.97 -0.54 21.07
CA PHE A 648 22.93 -0.82 22.14
C PHE A 648 24.18 -1.66 21.82
N LEU A 649 24.61 -1.84 20.56
CA LEU A 649 25.64 -2.86 20.26
C LEU A 649 26.85 -2.43 19.42
N ILE A 650 26.89 -1.25 18.77
CA ILE A 650 28.02 -0.91 17.89
C ILE A 650 28.52 0.51 18.12
N ASN A 651 29.34 0.68 19.16
CA ASN A 651 30.12 1.90 19.42
C ASN A 651 31.31 2.10 18.45
N ASN A 652 31.28 1.48 17.27
CA ASN A 652 32.37 1.51 16.29
C ASN A 652 31.93 2.13 14.94
N GLY A 653 31.40 3.35 14.96
CA GLY A 653 31.60 4.34 13.89
C GLY A 653 31.13 4.02 12.46
N LYS A 654 30.15 3.12 12.23
CA LYS A 654 29.61 2.85 10.89
C LYS A 654 28.09 2.67 10.92
N ALA A 655 27.36 3.55 10.23
CA ALA A 655 25.92 3.67 10.39
C ALA A 655 25.11 2.60 9.65
N THR A 656 25.55 2.09 8.49
CA THR A 656 24.72 1.14 7.72
C THR A 656 24.56 -0.22 8.40
N THR A 657 25.48 -0.59 9.30
CA THR A 657 25.32 -1.77 10.17
C THR A 657 24.08 -1.65 11.06
N ALA A 658 23.74 -0.43 11.53
CA ALA A 658 22.52 -0.21 12.31
C ALA A 658 21.25 -0.51 11.50
N ALA A 659 21.24 -0.25 10.19
CA ALA A 659 20.14 -0.64 9.32
C ALA A 659 20.01 -2.17 9.20
N LEU A 660 21.12 -2.90 9.10
CA LEU A 660 21.13 -4.37 9.05
C LEU A 660 20.66 -5.00 10.36
N VAL A 661 21.10 -4.45 11.51
CA VAL A 661 20.60 -4.82 12.83
C VAL A 661 19.11 -4.53 12.94
N GLY A 662 18.66 -3.35 12.50
CA GLY A 662 17.24 -2.98 12.51
C GLY A 662 16.37 -3.93 11.67
N ILE A 663 16.84 -4.36 10.49
CA ILE A 663 16.14 -5.39 9.68
C ILE A 663 15.93 -6.67 10.50
N PHE A 664 17.00 -7.17 11.12
CA PHE A 664 16.93 -8.38 11.94
C PHE A 664 16.00 -8.20 13.14
N GLU A 665 16.17 -7.15 13.93
CA GLU A 665 15.40 -6.93 15.15
C GLU A 665 13.90 -6.76 14.87
N ASN A 666 13.55 -6.01 13.83
CA ASN A 666 12.16 -5.82 13.42
C ASN A 666 11.51 -7.17 13.07
N LEU A 667 12.19 -8.00 12.28
CA LEU A 667 11.64 -9.29 11.84
C LEU A 667 11.61 -10.32 12.96
N GLN A 668 12.74 -10.51 13.66
CA GLN A 668 12.87 -11.52 14.70
C GLN A 668 11.92 -11.23 15.87
N SER A 669 11.92 -10.01 16.39
CA SER A 669 11.08 -9.62 17.54
C SER A 669 9.60 -9.74 17.20
N ALA A 670 9.18 -9.25 16.03
CA ALA A 670 7.79 -9.31 15.62
C ALA A 670 7.34 -10.75 15.34
N ALA A 671 8.17 -11.56 14.67
CA ALA A 671 7.85 -12.95 14.39
C ALA A 671 7.74 -13.78 15.68
N ASP A 672 8.70 -13.67 16.59
CA ASP A 672 8.69 -14.39 17.87
C ASP A 672 7.52 -13.96 18.75
N GLY A 673 7.26 -12.65 18.84
CA GLY A 673 6.09 -12.12 19.54
C GLY A 673 4.77 -12.65 18.97
N ALA A 674 4.66 -12.75 17.64
CA ALA A 674 3.49 -13.32 16.97
C ALA A 674 3.32 -14.83 17.21
N ALA A 675 4.40 -15.62 17.19
CA ALA A 675 4.34 -17.05 17.54
C ALA A 675 3.93 -17.24 18.99
N HIS A 676 4.57 -16.53 19.92
CA HIS A 676 4.26 -16.62 21.33
C HIS A 676 2.76 -16.32 21.59
N ALA A 677 2.20 -15.31 20.92
CA ALA A 677 0.77 -15.01 21.02
C ALA A 677 -0.11 -16.19 20.51
N VAL A 678 0.22 -16.76 19.35
CA VAL A 678 -0.50 -17.91 18.76
C VAL A 678 -0.42 -19.15 19.66
N ASP A 679 0.75 -19.46 20.19
CA ASP A 679 0.98 -20.63 21.05
C ASP A 679 0.25 -20.46 22.38
N LYS A 680 0.35 -19.29 23.01
CA LYS A 680 -0.37 -18.95 24.24
C LYS A 680 -1.89 -19.10 24.06
N ALA A 681 -2.44 -18.61 22.95
CA ALA A 681 -3.86 -18.73 22.65
C ALA A 681 -4.28 -20.20 22.40
N SER A 682 -3.44 -20.97 21.71
CA SER A 682 -3.68 -22.41 21.46
C SER A 682 -3.66 -23.22 22.76
N GLN A 683 -2.71 -22.95 23.65
CA GLN A 683 -2.63 -23.56 24.98
C GLN A 683 -3.83 -23.20 25.86
N ALA A 684 -4.27 -21.94 25.83
CA ALA A 684 -5.46 -21.49 26.56
C ALA A 684 -6.72 -22.20 26.06
N LEU A 685 -6.88 -22.36 24.75
CA LEU A 685 -8.00 -23.09 24.14
C LEU A 685 -7.96 -24.58 24.51
N ALA A 686 -6.80 -25.22 24.46
CA ALA A 686 -6.62 -26.62 24.85
C ALA A 686 -6.95 -26.83 26.33
N SER A 687 -6.49 -25.92 27.20
CA SER A 687 -6.79 -25.92 28.63
C SER A 687 -8.28 -25.73 28.90
N ALA A 688 -8.96 -24.83 28.18
CA ALA A 688 -10.40 -24.64 28.30
C ALA A 688 -11.18 -25.91 27.88
N LYS A 689 -10.81 -26.55 26.77
CA LYS A 689 -11.40 -27.82 26.33
C LYS A 689 -11.18 -28.96 27.34
N GLY A 690 -9.96 -29.09 27.87
CA GLY A 690 -9.64 -30.06 28.91
C GLY A 690 -10.41 -29.81 30.21
N ASN A 691 -10.59 -28.54 30.61
CA ASN A 691 -11.40 -28.18 31.77
C ASN A 691 -12.88 -28.53 31.58
N VAL A 692 -13.46 -28.31 30.40
CA VAL A 692 -14.84 -28.72 30.07
C VAL A 692 -15.00 -30.24 30.08
N GLN A 693 -14.01 -30.98 29.53
CA GLN A 693 -14.01 -32.44 29.56
C GLN A 693 -13.84 -33.01 30.98
N SER A 694 -13.00 -32.38 31.81
CA SER A 694 -12.78 -32.76 33.21
C SER A 694 -13.95 -32.39 34.13
N ALA A 695 -14.69 -31.31 33.84
CA ALA A 695 -15.93 -30.97 34.51
C ALA A 695 -17.01 -32.06 34.29
N ASN A 696 -17.01 -32.70 33.11
CA ASN A 696 -17.82 -33.88 32.81
C ASN A 696 -17.28 -35.19 33.42
N THR A 697 -16.03 -35.24 33.88
CA THR A 697 -15.38 -36.44 34.46
C THR A 697 -14.88 -36.23 35.89
N LYS A 698 -15.64 -35.49 36.71
CA LYS A 698 -15.38 -35.39 38.16
C LYS A 698 -15.72 -36.70 38.90
N ALA A 699 -14.90 -37.72 38.69
CA ALA A 699 -14.76 -38.91 39.53
C ALA A 699 -13.43 -39.65 39.24
N ARG A 700 -12.27 -38.99 39.34
CA ARG A 700 -10.95 -39.67 39.31
C ARG A 700 -9.94 -39.07 40.28
N SER A 701 -8.99 -39.91 40.68
CA SER A 701 -8.21 -39.86 41.92
C SER A 701 -7.18 -38.72 41.96
N ALA A 702 -6.66 -38.41 43.15
CA ALA A 702 -5.62 -37.39 43.35
C ALA A 702 -4.31 -37.71 42.60
N THR A 703 -4.01 -38.99 42.37
CA THR A 703 -2.83 -39.46 41.63
C THR A 703 -2.92 -39.14 40.15
N ASP A 704 -4.11 -39.29 39.56
CA ASP A 704 -4.38 -38.91 38.16
C ASP A 704 -4.23 -37.39 37.98
N ARG A 705 -4.61 -36.59 38.98
CA ARG A 705 -4.42 -35.13 38.96
C ARG A 705 -2.95 -34.74 38.96
N LEU A 706 -2.11 -35.44 39.72
CA LEU A 706 -0.69 -35.13 39.82
C LEU A 706 0.07 -35.52 38.54
N ALA A 707 -0.24 -36.68 37.97
CA ALA A 707 0.29 -37.11 36.66
C ALA A 707 -0.14 -36.16 35.53
N HIS A 708 -1.42 -35.77 35.50
CA HIS A 708 -1.94 -34.83 34.51
C HIS A 708 -1.36 -33.41 34.69
N MET A 709 -1.04 -33.01 35.93
CA MET A 709 -0.36 -31.75 36.22
C MET A 709 1.12 -31.77 35.79
N GLN A 710 1.81 -32.88 35.96
CA GLN A 710 3.19 -33.07 35.45
C GLN A 710 3.22 -33.13 33.91
N GLU A 711 2.25 -33.79 33.28
CA GLU A 711 2.10 -33.81 31.81
C GLU A 711 1.75 -32.42 31.26
N ARG A 712 0.91 -31.65 31.97
CA ARG A 712 0.66 -30.23 31.66
C ARG A 712 1.90 -29.36 31.83
N LEU A 713 2.70 -29.57 32.87
CA LEU A 713 3.95 -28.81 33.07
C LEU A 713 5.00 -29.15 32.01
N GLY A 714 5.07 -30.41 31.57
CA GLY A 714 5.92 -30.84 30.45
C GLY A 714 5.45 -30.31 29.09
N ALA A 715 4.13 -30.24 28.86
CA ALA A 715 3.54 -29.65 27.66
C ALA A 715 3.56 -28.11 27.65
N ASN A 716 3.67 -27.48 28.82
CA ASN A 716 3.79 -26.02 28.99
C ASN A 716 5.24 -25.52 28.97
N ALA A 717 6.24 -26.41 28.92
CA ALA A 717 7.60 -26.01 28.63
C ALA A 717 7.64 -25.43 27.21
N HIS A 718 8.00 -24.15 27.08
CA HIS A 718 8.07 -23.46 25.79
C HIS A 718 9.01 -24.25 24.87
N GLN A 719 8.47 -25.00 23.91
CA GLN A 719 9.29 -25.63 22.89
C GLN A 719 9.80 -24.52 21.99
N ILE A 720 11.06 -24.13 22.19
CA ILE A 720 11.75 -23.21 21.30
C ILE A 720 11.65 -23.78 19.88
N ASN A 721 11.07 -23.01 18.96
CA ASN A 721 11.06 -23.37 17.56
C ASN A 721 12.47 -23.19 17.01
N ILE A 722 13.26 -24.28 17.07
CA ILE A 722 14.68 -24.29 16.72
C ILE A 722 14.88 -23.84 15.26
N ASN A 723 13.96 -24.17 14.35
CA ASN A 723 14.05 -23.73 12.95
C ASN A 723 13.92 -22.21 12.84
N ARG A 724 13.05 -21.58 13.64
CA ARG A 724 12.89 -20.13 13.66
C ARG A 724 14.11 -19.42 14.24
N GLN A 725 14.61 -19.89 15.37
CA GLN A 725 15.82 -19.33 15.98
C GLN A 725 17.05 -19.55 15.08
N GLY A 726 17.14 -20.71 14.44
CA GLY A 726 18.17 -21.03 13.46
C GLY A 726 18.15 -20.10 12.26
N ARG A 727 16.96 -19.76 11.75
CA ARG A 727 16.78 -18.75 10.70
C ARG A 727 17.23 -17.35 11.14
N GLY A 728 16.90 -16.93 12.35
CA GLY A 728 17.36 -15.65 12.89
C GLY A 728 18.89 -15.57 12.94
N VAL A 729 19.53 -16.62 13.44
CA VAL A 729 21.00 -16.76 13.44
C VAL A 729 21.57 -16.77 12.02
N GLN A 730 20.96 -17.51 11.09
CA GLN A 730 21.35 -17.54 9.68
C GLN A 730 21.22 -16.16 9.03
N GLN A 731 20.14 -15.43 9.30
CA GLN A 731 19.92 -14.09 8.78
C GLN A 731 21.04 -13.15 9.23
N LEU A 732 21.32 -13.08 10.54
CA LEU A 732 22.40 -12.25 11.10
C LEU A 732 23.76 -12.56 10.48
N ARG A 733 24.20 -13.82 10.53
CA ARG A 733 25.54 -14.21 10.05
C ARG A 733 25.69 -14.09 8.53
N SER A 734 24.58 -14.11 7.79
CA SER A 734 24.59 -13.93 6.33
C SER A 734 24.62 -12.47 5.90
N MET A 735 23.96 -11.56 6.65
CA MET A 735 23.99 -10.11 6.42
C MET A 735 25.20 -9.43 7.02
N MET A 736 25.77 -9.98 8.09
CA MET A 736 26.88 -9.40 8.85
C MET A 736 27.92 -10.48 9.19
N PRO A 737 28.59 -11.06 8.16
CA PRO A 737 29.54 -12.13 8.36
C PRO A 737 30.76 -11.74 9.20
N GLU A 738 31.21 -10.48 9.20
CA GLU A 738 32.36 -10.07 10.00
C GLU A 738 32.02 -10.03 11.50
N HIS A 739 30.84 -9.54 11.87
CA HIS A 739 30.41 -9.44 13.27
C HIS A 739 29.80 -10.75 13.81
N PHE A 740 29.03 -11.47 12.98
CA PHE A 740 28.21 -12.61 13.42
C PHE A 740 28.54 -13.93 12.72
N GLY A 741 29.55 -14.00 11.85
CA GLY A 741 29.93 -15.24 11.13
C GLY A 741 30.26 -16.42 12.05
N ALA A 742 30.74 -16.15 13.27
CA ALA A 742 31.04 -17.18 14.27
C ALA A 742 29.78 -17.71 15.01
N ALA A 743 28.59 -17.15 14.78
CA ALA A 743 27.36 -17.56 15.43
C ALA A 743 26.76 -18.83 14.79
N PHE A 744 26.42 -19.82 15.63
CA PHE A 744 25.71 -21.04 15.24
C PHE A 744 24.96 -21.63 16.45
N LEU A 745 23.96 -22.45 16.16
CA LEU A 745 23.22 -23.16 17.21
C LEU A 745 23.97 -24.42 17.64
N ILE A 746 24.04 -24.66 18.95
CA ILE A 746 24.66 -25.86 19.53
C ILE A 746 23.64 -26.59 20.40
N PRO A 747 23.47 -27.91 20.24
CA PRO A 747 22.71 -28.72 21.18
C PRO A 747 23.25 -28.59 22.61
N ARG A 748 22.38 -28.46 23.61
CA ARG A 748 22.78 -28.23 25.02
C ARG A 748 23.83 -29.22 25.55
N ASN A 749 23.81 -30.47 25.09
CA ASN A 749 24.74 -31.52 25.50
C ASN A 749 26.13 -31.43 24.84
N GLN A 750 26.35 -30.50 23.91
CA GLN A 750 27.61 -30.29 23.19
C GLN A 750 28.29 -28.96 23.55
N VAL A 751 27.71 -28.17 24.45
CA VAL A 751 28.28 -26.90 24.90
C VAL A 751 29.56 -27.16 25.71
N THR A 752 30.66 -26.51 25.33
CA THR A 752 31.94 -26.56 26.05
C THR A 752 32.30 -25.17 26.60
N PRO A 753 33.23 -25.05 27.57
CA PRO A 753 33.65 -23.75 28.12
C PRO A 753 34.29 -22.78 27.11
N GLN A 754 34.57 -23.23 25.88
CA GLN A 754 35.15 -22.40 24.82
C GLN A 754 34.11 -21.59 24.03
N HIS A 755 32.82 -21.79 24.30
CA HIS A 755 31.73 -21.10 23.62
C HIS A 755 31.16 -19.99 24.49
N TYR A 756 30.93 -18.82 23.89
CA TYR A 756 30.14 -17.76 24.49
C TYR A 756 28.67 -17.94 24.07
N VAL A 757 27.77 -18.07 25.05
CA VAL A 757 26.33 -18.30 24.80
C VAL A 757 25.63 -16.94 24.69
N PHE A 758 24.89 -16.72 23.60
CA PHE A 758 24.10 -15.51 23.37
C PHE A 758 22.61 -15.86 23.16
N GLY A 759 21.73 -15.26 23.96
CA GLY A 759 20.25 -15.37 23.92
C GLY A 759 19.67 -16.50 24.79
N LEU A 760 18.62 -16.32 25.60
CA LEU A 760 17.78 -15.17 25.97
C LEU A 760 17.37 -15.37 27.44
N GLU A 761 17.47 -14.31 28.24
CA GLU A 761 16.92 -14.12 29.60
C GLU A 761 16.55 -15.37 30.40
N ASP A 762 17.38 -15.70 31.39
CA ASP A 762 17.07 -16.56 32.54
C ASP A 762 16.44 -17.94 32.24
N LEU A 763 17.24 -19.00 32.41
CA LEU A 763 16.66 -20.31 32.77
C LEU A 763 16.55 -20.44 34.28
#